data_AF-B4PR20-F1
#
_entry.id   AF-B4PR20-F1
#
_cell.length_a   1.000
_cell.length_b   1.000
_cell.length_c   1.000
_cell.angle_alpha   90.00
_cell.angle_beta   90.00
_cell.angle_gamma   90.00
#
_symmetry.space_group_name_H-M   'P 1'
#
loop_
_entity.id
_entity.type
_entity.pdbx_description
1 polymer ?
#
loop_
_entity_poly.entity_id
_entity_poly.type
_entity_poly.pdbx_seq_one_letter_code
_entity_poly.pdbx_strand_id
1 'polypeptide(L)'
;MFERNQKTIFVLDHTRYFSIASEEYISMDFLKGKPSADGGATGAAGNASGGGGSQFSKSLWTCACESSIEYCRVVWDLFPGKKHVRFIVSDTAAHIVNTWSPSTQNMSHVMNAMVMVGVPSRNVPTSSDYSVIHGLRAAIEALAEPTDEQLAAMADLGTDELPRIPNKGRVICITSARDNTSMKSLEDIFNTVLVQQNALAAPPAKKGLVIDHCHLVILNIVPLGVESLVTNRSLLKISPLLDVEIHTVSAPDISYKLTHLILNHYDLASTTVTNIPMKEEQNANSSANYDVEILHSRRAHSITCGPDFSLPTSIKQGATYETVTLKWCTPRGCGSADLQPCLGQFLVTPVDVTSRPSSCLINFLLNGRSVLLEMPRKTGSKATSHMLSARGGEIFVHSLCITRSCMDEAPSITDGPGGRVSDYRTAELGQLIKMSRMLPLKVKDPSAPPLTRRLPRYFPLTTSSSILFHLQRHISWLPHFLHLLVKEDMDKQDEVRCQQHIHELYKSASRGDVLPFTHTNGARLKLSKAKDQYRLLYRELEQLIQLNATTMHHKNLLESLQSLRAAYGDAPLKSEPGASLLRSYTESPLSPERLEPNSSGSASGSSNSNSLLKASKRRMSSCGQRSLLDIISSAERSQSNKRLDFSGRLCTPLGQVAKLYPDFGNKDKDTVASGASITPNVKEESVRS
;
A
#
# COMPACT_ATOMS: atom_id res chain seq x y z
N MET A 1 -11.64 11.61 -9.68
CA MET A 1 -12.21 11.32 -8.34
C MET A 1 -13.63 10.82 -8.48
N PHE A 2 -14.56 11.64 -8.96
CA PHE A 2 -15.98 11.30 -9.18
C PHE A 2 -16.22 10.64 -10.56
N GLU A 3 -15.53 9.53 -10.79
CA GLU A 3 -15.69 8.73 -12.01
C GLU A 3 -16.91 7.79 -11.90
N ARG A 4 -17.37 7.26 -13.04
CA ARG A 4 -18.53 6.36 -13.15
C ARG A 4 -18.47 5.14 -12.22
N ASN A 5 -17.28 4.69 -11.85
CA ASN A 5 -17.07 3.53 -10.98
C ASN A 5 -17.03 3.88 -9.49
N GLN A 6 -17.21 5.15 -9.10
CA GLN A 6 -17.26 5.53 -7.68
C GLN A 6 -18.50 4.95 -6.98
N LYS A 7 -19.66 5.01 -7.64
CA LYS A 7 -20.93 4.47 -7.13
C LYS A 7 -21.35 3.28 -7.96
N THR A 8 -21.34 2.09 -7.36
CA THR A 8 -21.94 0.89 -7.95
C THR A 8 -23.10 0.43 -7.08
N ILE A 9 -24.24 0.13 -7.68
CA ILE A 9 -25.41 -0.40 -6.98
C ILE A 9 -25.77 -1.76 -7.56
N PHE A 10 -25.84 -2.79 -6.72
CA PHE A 10 -26.46 -4.06 -7.06
C PHE A 10 -27.96 -4.00 -6.75
N VAL A 11 -28.77 -4.39 -7.73
CA VAL A 11 -30.19 -4.67 -7.55
C VAL A 11 -30.39 -6.17 -7.72
N LEU A 12 -30.80 -6.85 -6.65
CA LEU A 12 -31.00 -8.30 -6.63
C LEU A 12 -32.49 -8.60 -6.60
N ASP A 13 -32.98 -9.33 -7.60
CA ASP A 13 -34.34 -9.83 -7.66
C ASP A 13 -34.57 -10.93 -6.62
N HIS A 14 -35.54 -10.71 -5.73
CA HIS A 14 -35.96 -11.63 -4.66
C HIS A 14 -37.39 -12.15 -4.89
N THR A 15 -37.85 -12.16 -6.14
CA THR A 15 -39.08 -12.83 -6.53
C THR A 15 -38.99 -14.34 -6.31
N ARG A 16 -40.15 -15.00 -6.24
CA ARG A 16 -40.26 -16.46 -6.08
C ARG A 16 -39.43 -17.25 -7.08
N TYR A 17 -39.24 -16.74 -8.31
CA TYR A 17 -38.43 -17.39 -9.34
C TYR A 17 -36.99 -17.63 -8.87
N PHE A 18 -36.41 -16.73 -8.08
CA PHE A 18 -35.04 -16.85 -7.60
C PHE A 18 -34.85 -17.93 -6.51
N SER A 19 -35.92 -18.58 -6.05
CA SER A 19 -35.86 -19.72 -5.11
C SER A 19 -35.62 -21.08 -5.78
N ILE A 20 -35.65 -21.15 -7.11
CA ILE A 20 -35.43 -22.39 -7.86
C ILE A 20 -33.93 -22.74 -7.88
N ALA A 21 -33.63 -24.01 -8.17
CA ALA A 21 -32.26 -24.51 -8.25
C ALA A 21 -31.51 -23.93 -9.46
N SER A 22 -30.19 -23.83 -9.33
CA SER A 22 -29.28 -23.50 -10.43
C SER A 22 -29.08 -24.65 -11.39
N GLU A 23 -29.52 -25.86 -11.02
CA GLU A 23 -29.34 -27.13 -11.75
C GLU A 23 -27.87 -27.56 -11.90
N GLU A 24 -26.95 -26.89 -11.22
CA GLU A 24 -25.60 -27.40 -10.96
C GLU A 24 -25.62 -28.17 -9.64
N TYR A 25 -25.30 -29.46 -9.70
CA TYR A 25 -25.32 -30.36 -8.56
C TYR A 25 -23.91 -30.58 -8.01
N ILE A 26 -23.71 -30.20 -6.74
CA ILE A 26 -22.46 -30.34 -6.02
C ILE A 26 -22.52 -31.64 -5.21
N SER A 27 -21.56 -32.54 -5.44
CA SER A 27 -21.44 -33.77 -4.63
C SER A 27 -20.94 -33.46 -3.22
N MET A 28 -21.64 -34.00 -2.22
CA MET A 28 -21.25 -33.96 -0.80
C MET A 28 -20.39 -35.16 -0.39
N ASP A 29 -19.95 -36.00 -1.33
CA ASP A 29 -19.24 -37.24 -1.01
C ASP A 29 -17.91 -37.00 -0.27
N PHE A 30 -17.31 -35.81 -0.44
CA PHE A 30 -16.11 -35.39 0.29
C PHE A 30 -16.31 -35.26 1.80
N LEU A 31 -17.55 -35.04 2.27
CA LEU A 31 -17.87 -34.97 3.70
C LEU A 31 -17.84 -36.34 4.39
N LYS A 32 -17.89 -37.45 3.62
CA LYS A 32 -17.88 -38.81 4.19
C LYS A 32 -16.49 -39.34 4.51
N GLY A 33 -15.42 -38.54 4.40
CA GLY A 33 -14.10 -38.85 4.94
C GLY A 33 -13.40 -40.07 4.33
N LYS A 34 -13.93 -40.69 3.26
CA LYS A 34 -13.23 -41.74 2.50
C LYS A 34 -12.91 -41.23 1.11
N PRO A 35 -11.64 -40.95 0.78
CA PRO A 35 -11.23 -40.87 -0.61
C PRO A 35 -11.36 -42.30 -1.17
N SER A 36 -12.27 -42.52 -2.11
CA SER A 36 -12.20 -43.74 -2.93
C SER A 36 -10.93 -43.65 -3.77
N ALA A 37 -9.87 -44.25 -3.26
CA ALA A 37 -8.75 -44.70 -4.05
C ALA A 37 -9.27 -45.80 -4.98
N ASP A 38 -9.70 -45.42 -6.18
CA ASP A 38 -9.50 -46.19 -7.41
C ASP A 38 -10.07 -45.45 -8.61
N GLY A 39 -9.26 -44.56 -9.17
CA GLY A 39 -9.40 -44.07 -10.54
C GLY A 39 -8.78 -45.06 -11.53
N GLY A 40 -9.28 -46.29 -11.55
CA GLY A 40 -8.98 -47.30 -12.55
C GLY A 40 -10.15 -47.44 -13.52
N ALA A 41 -10.17 -46.59 -14.56
CA ALA A 41 -11.21 -46.62 -15.58
C ALA A 41 -11.02 -47.80 -16.55
N THR A 42 -11.59 -48.97 -16.24
CA THR A 42 -12.03 -49.96 -17.25
C THR A 42 -13.16 -50.82 -16.69
N GLY A 43 -14.35 -50.73 -17.30
CA GLY A 43 -15.25 -51.89 -17.39
C GLY A 43 -16.66 -51.76 -16.81
N ALA A 44 -17.62 -51.80 -17.73
CA ALA A 44 -18.89 -52.52 -17.65
C ALA A 44 -20.07 -51.92 -16.86
N ALA A 45 -21.12 -51.65 -17.64
CA ALA A 45 -22.50 -51.50 -17.22
C ALA A 45 -22.94 -52.67 -16.32
N GLY A 46 -23.41 -52.34 -15.12
CA GLY A 46 -23.98 -53.31 -14.18
C GLY A 46 -24.57 -52.62 -12.94
N ASN A 47 -25.90 -52.61 -12.85
CA ASN A 47 -26.73 -52.36 -11.67
C ASN A 47 -26.51 -51.07 -10.86
N ALA A 48 -27.20 -50.00 -11.30
CA ALA A 48 -27.52 -48.84 -10.48
C ALA A 48 -28.64 -49.18 -9.47
N SER A 49 -28.26 -49.75 -8.32
CA SER A 49 -29.10 -49.80 -7.12
C SER A 49 -28.23 -49.94 -5.88
N GLY A 50 -27.82 -48.81 -5.29
CA GLY A 50 -27.20 -48.79 -3.95
C GLY A 50 -26.11 -47.74 -3.77
N GLY A 51 -26.47 -46.60 -3.15
CA GLY A 51 -25.49 -45.63 -2.61
C GLY A 51 -25.42 -44.30 -3.34
N GLY A 52 -26.54 -43.66 -3.65
CA GLY A 52 -26.55 -42.29 -4.20
C GLY A 52 -25.92 -41.30 -3.22
N GLY A 53 -24.76 -40.76 -3.58
CA GLY A 53 -24.15 -39.63 -2.89
C GLY A 53 -25.15 -38.48 -2.78
N SER A 54 -25.24 -37.84 -1.62
CA SER A 54 -26.12 -36.69 -1.44
C SER A 54 -25.57 -35.54 -2.28
N GLN A 55 -26.34 -35.06 -3.24
CA GLN A 55 -26.01 -33.88 -4.02
C GLN A 55 -26.95 -32.74 -3.62
N PHE A 56 -26.48 -31.51 -3.73
CA PHE A 56 -27.33 -30.33 -3.58
C PHE A 56 -27.05 -29.34 -4.71
N SER A 57 -28.03 -28.50 -5.00
CA SER A 57 -27.89 -27.39 -5.94
C SER A 57 -28.20 -26.08 -5.23
N LYS A 58 -27.44 -25.03 -5.56
CA LYS A 58 -27.67 -23.69 -5.02
C LYS A 58 -28.92 -23.10 -5.66
N SER A 59 -29.59 -22.17 -4.98
CA SER A 59 -30.67 -21.42 -5.62
C SER A 59 -30.12 -20.32 -6.54
N LEU A 60 -30.92 -19.83 -7.50
CA LEU A 60 -30.53 -18.66 -8.31
C LEU A 60 -30.19 -17.46 -7.42
N TRP A 61 -30.98 -17.25 -6.35
CA TRP A 61 -30.73 -16.23 -5.33
C TRP A 61 -29.35 -16.39 -4.68
N THR A 62 -29.01 -17.61 -4.27
CA THR A 62 -27.71 -17.92 -3.65
C THR A 62 -26.57 -17.60 -4.61
N CYS A 63 -26.66 -18.04 -5.86
CA CYS A 63 -25.66 -17.75 -6.89
C CYS A 63 -25.49 -16.23 -7.12
N ALA A 64 -26.60 -15.48 -7.15
CA ALA A 64 -26.58 -14.03 -7.31
C ALA A 64 -25.91 -13.32 -6.11
N CYS A 65 -26.25 -13.72 -4.89
CA CYS A 65 -25.66 -13.17 -3.67
C CYS A 65 -24.16 -13.45 -3.58
N GLU A 66 -23.74 -14.71 -3.73
CA GLU A 66 -22.33 -15.10 -3.67
C GLU A 66 -21.49 -14.32 -4.70
N SER A 67 -21.97 -14.25 -5.94
CA SER A 67 -21.22 -13.62 -7.03
C SER A 67 -21.14 -12.09 -6.88
N SER A 68 -22.20 -11.44 -6.39
CA SER A 68 -22.21 -9.99 -6.15
C SER A 68 -21.40 -9.61 -4.90
N ILE A 69 -21.38 -10.46 -3.87
CA ILE A 69 -20.49 -10.34 -2.72
C ILE A 69 -19.02 -10.45 -3.14
N GLU A 70 -18.67 -11.43 -3.98
CA GLU A 70 -17.31 -11.60 -4.48
C GLU A 70 -16.85 -10.39 -5.32
N TYR A 71 -17.75 -9.83 -6.14
CA TYR A 71 -17.50 -8.57 -6.83
C TYR A 71 -17.12 -7.44 -5.85
N CYS A 72 -17.85 -7.31 -4.74
CA CYS A 72 -17.58 -6.28 -3.74
C CYS A 72 -16.27 -6.49 -2.99
N ARG A 73 -15.92 -7.74 -2.70
CA ARG A 73 -14.64 -8.10 -2.11
C ARG A 73 -13.47 -7.55 -2.93
N VAL A 74 -13.49 -7.83 -4.24
CA VAL A 74 -12.45 -7.36 -5.18
C VAL A 74 -12.39 -5.82 -5.19
N VAL A 75 -13.53 -5.13 -5.19
CA VAL A 75 -13.55 -3.66 -5.15
C VAL A 75 -12.92 -3.11 -3.88
N TRP A 76 -13.31 -3.64 -2.71
CA TRP A 76 -12.83 -3.11 -1.43
C TRP A 76 -11.36 -3.44 -1.16
N ASP A 77 -10.87 -4.58 -1.65
CA ASP A 77 -9.44 -4.92 -1.57
C ASP A 77 -8.58 -3.99 -2.42
N LEU A 78 -9.05 -3.62 -3.62
CA LEU A 78 -8.29 -2.79 -4.56
C LEU A 78 -8.46 -1.29 -4.35
N PHE A 79 -9.57 -0.85 -3.75
CA PHE A 79 -9.93 0.55 -3.59
C PHE A 79 -10.43 0.89 -2.18
N PRO A 80 -9.63 0.62 -1.13
CA PRO A 80 -10.05 0.82 0.26
C PRO A 80 -10.47 2.27 0.50
N GLY A 81 -11.74 2.44 0.91
CA GLY A 81 -12.34 3.74 1.24
C GLY A 81 -12.51 4.72 0.08
N LYS A 82 -12.44 4.27 -1.18
CA LYS A 82 -12.50 5.16 -2.37
C LYS A 82 -13.63 4.86 -3.35
N LYS A 83 -14.06 3.61 -3.42
CA LYS A 83 -15.11 3.13 -4.33
C LYS A 83 -16.16 2.42 -3.49
N HIS A 84 -17.42 2.78 -3.74
CA HIS A 84 -18.53 2.38 -2.91
C HIS A 84 -19.45 1.42 -3.66
N VAL A 85 -19.91 0.38 -2.95
CA VAL A 85 -20.89 -0.56 -3.48
C VAL A 85 -22.11 -0.63 -2.56
N ARG A 86 -23.30 -0.44 -3.13
CA ARG A 86 -24.57 -0.50 -2.43
C ARG A 86 -25.40 -1.69 -2.92
N PHE A 87 -26.13 -2.33 -2.04
CA PHE A 87 -27.01 -3.43 -2.33
C PHE A 87 -28.46 -3.04 -2.06
N ILE A 88 -29.32 -3.41 -3.00
CA ILE A 88 -30.77 -3.27 -2.91
C ILE A 88 -31.37 -4.61 -3.30
N VAL A 89 -32.20 -5.15 -2.43
CA VAL A 89 -33.00 -6.36 -2.71
C VAL A 89 -34.40 -5.92 -3.12
N SER A 90 -34.97 -6.54 -4.15
CA SER A 90 -36.26 -6.15 -4.71
C SER A 90 -37.24 -7.31 -4.72
N ASP A 91 -38.36 -7.16 -4.02
CA ASP A 91 -39.47 -8.12 -4.00
C ASP A 91 -40.81 -7.41 -4.23
N THR A 92 -41.71 -7.36 -3.25
CA THR A 92 -42.86 -6.44 -3.17
C THR A 92 -42.47 -4.98 -2.96
N ALA A 93 -41.26 -4.75 -2.44
CA ALA A 93 -40.70 -3.42 -2.20
C ALA A 93 -39.18 -3.44 -2.45
N ALA A 94 -38.54 -2.27 -2.30
CA ALA A 94 -37.09 -2.16 -2.31
C ALA A 94 -36.55 -2.19 -0.88
N HIS A 95 -35.61 -3.09 -0.61
CA HIS A 95 -34.93 -3.24 0.67
C HIS A 95 -33.46 -2.81 0.52
N ILE A 96 -33.13 -1.66 1.11
CA ILE A 96 -31.77 -1.11 1.11
C ILE A 96 -30.94 -1.85 2.15
N VAL A 97 -29.87 -2.53 1.72
CA VAL A 97 -29.01 -3.35 2.59
C VAL A 97 -27.92 -2.51 3.27
N ASN A 98 -27.32 -1.58 2.53
CA ASN A 98 -26.27 -0.68 3.02
C ASN A 98 -26.37 0.71 2.36
N THR A 99 -25.49 1.63 2.76
CA THR A 99 -25.50 3.04 2.33
C THR A 99 -24.13 3.46 1.82
N TRP A 100 -23.99 4.71 1.35
CA TRP A 100 -22.68 5.27 0.98
C TRP A 100 -21.75 5.54 2.17
N SER A 101 -22.24 5.41 3.42
CA SER A 101 -21.41 5.57 4.61
C SER A 101 -20.33 4.48 4.68
N PRO A 102 -19.06 4.84 4.94
CA PRO A 102 -17.96 3.90 5.16
C PRO A 102 -18.24 2.83 6.22
N SER A 103 -19.06 3.14 7.24
CA SER A 103 -19.42 2.18 8.29
C SER A 103 -20.18 0.95 7.77
N THR A 104 -20.85 1.08 6.63
CA THR A 104 -21.63 0.00 5.99
C THR A 104 -20.96 -0.55 4.72
N GLN A 105 -19.78 -0.06 4.37
CA GLN A 105 -18.97 -0.52 3.23
C GLN A 105 -18.01 -1.65 3.67
N ASN A 106 -18.56 -2.72 4.22
CA ASN A 106 -17.77 -3.86 4.67
C ASN A 106 -18.52 -5.19 4.47
N MET A 107 -17.75 -6.26 4.34
CA MET A 107 -18.27 -7.58 4.02
C MET A 107 -19.18 -8.16 5.10
N SER A 108 -18.84 -7.95 6.37
CA SER A 108 -19.64 -8.49 7.48
C SER A 108 -21.04 -7.90 7.49
N HIS A 109 -21.17 -6.60 7.27
CA HIS A 109 -22.46 -5.92 7.21
C HIS A 109 -23.34 -6.49 6.09
N VAL A 110 -22.79 -6.57 4.87
CA VAL A 110 -23.53 -7.07 3.70
C VAL A 110 -23.91 -8.55 3.88
N MET A 111 -22.97 -9.41 4.30
CA MET A 111 -23.26 -10.83 4.50
C MET A 111 -24.35 -11.05 5.56
N ASN A 112 -24.26 -10.38 6.70
CA ASN A 112 -25.27 -10.50 7.77
C ASN A 112 -26.65 -10.06 7.28
N ALA A 113 -26.72 -8.97 6.52
CA ALA A 113 -27.99 -8.50 5.94
C ALA A 113 -28.56 -9.48 4.91
N MET A 114 -27.72 -10.06 4.03
CA MET A 114 -28.18 -11.07 3.05
C MET A 114 -28.68 -12.34 3.74
N VAL A 115 -28.07 -12.74 4.86
CA VAL A 115 -28.56 -13.86 5.67
C VAL A 115 -29.93 -13.56 6.29
N MET A 116 -30.14 -12.33 6.78
CA MET A 116 -31.43 -11.89 7.32
C MET A 116 -32.55 -11.85 6.27
N VAL A 117 -32.21 -11.49 5.02
CA VAL A 117 -33.15 -11.53 3.88
C VAL A 117 -33.51 -12.98 3.52
N GLY A 118 -32.52 -13.88 3.51
CA GLY A 118 -32.72 -15.30 3.22
C GLY A 118 -33.12 -15.60 1.77
N VAL A 119 -33.38 -16.87 1.46
CA VAL A 119 -33.85 -17.30 0.12
C VAL A 119 -35.33 -16.93 -0.04
N PRO A 120 -35.79 -16.46 -1.22
CA PRO A 120 -37.20 -16.19 -1.45
C PRO A 120 -38.08 -17.41 -1.10
N SER A 121 -39.19 -17.17 -0.41
CA SER A 121 -40.08 -18.25 0.03
C SER A 121 -40.86 -18.84 -1.15
N ARG A 122 -40.83 -20.17 -1.28
CA ARG A 122 -41.57 -20.92 -2.30
C ARG A 122 -43.09 -20.93 -2.07
N ASN A 123 -43.53 -20.61 -0.86
CA ASN A 123 -44.92 -20.73 -0.44
C ASN A 123 -45.73 -19.45 -0.65
N VAL A 124 -45.09 -18.36 -1.07
CA VAL A 124 -45.78 -17.10 -1.29
C VAL A 124 -46.52 -17.15 -2.63
N PRO A 125 -47.81 -16.77 -2.66
CA PRO A 125 -48.57 -16.66 -3.91
C PRO A 125 -47.84 -15.72 -4.88
N THR A 126 -47.81 -16.08 -6.16
CA THR A 126 -47.34 -15.19 -7.22
C THR A 126 -48.30 -14.01 -7.33
N SER A 127 -48.00 -12.89 -6.68
CA SER A 127 -48.69 -11.61 -6.89
C SER A 127 -47.94 -10.78 -7.94
N SER A 128 -48.67 -9.89 -8.62
CA SER A 128 -48.10 -8.91 -9.54
C SER A 128 -47.22 -7.85 -8.86
N ASP A 129 -47.25 -7.78 -7.53
CA ASP A 129 -46.50 -6.78 -6.76
C ASP A 129 -45.02 -7.14 -6.65
N TYR A 130 -44.69 -8.44 -6.77
CA TYR A 130 -43.31 -8.92 -6.80
C TYR A 130 -42.64 -8.50 -8.11
N SER A 131 -41.69 -7.58 -8.03
CA SER A 131 -41.00 -7.05 -9.19
C SER A 131 -39.62 -6.49 -8.84
N VAL A 132 -38.67 -6.68 -9.75
CA VAL A 132 -37.35 -6.02 -9.69
C VAL A 132 -37.43 -4.49 -9.88
N ILE A 133 -38.56 -3.98 -10.39
CA ILE A 133 -38.75 -2.56 -10.70
C ILE A 133 -38.63 -1.68 -9.44
N HIS A 134 -39.08 -2.16 -8.28
CA HIS A 134 -38.98 -1.40 -7.04
C HIS A 134 -37.52 -1.11 -6.68
N GLY A 135 -36.65 -2.12 -6.78
CA GLY A 135 -35.22 -1.98 -6.56
C GLY A 135 -34.52 -1.12 -7.60
N LEU A 136 -34.95 -1.19 -8.87
CA LEU A 136 -34.44 -0.29 -9.92
C LEU A 136 -34.76 1.18 -9.64
N ARG A 137 -35.97 1.48 -9.15
CA ARG A 137 -36.36 2.84 -8.73
C ARG A 137 -35.50 3.32 -7.55
N ALA A 138 -35.39 2.49 -6.52
CA ALA A 138 -34.57 2.79 -5.35
C ALA A 138 -33.08 2.95 -5.70
N ALA A 139 -32.57 2.24 -6.72
CA ALA A 139 -31.20 2.40 -7.19
C ALA A 139 -30.95 3.79 -7.80
N ILE A 140 -31.92 4.32 -8.53
CA ILE A 140 -31.84 5.67 -9.10
C ILE A 140 -31.88 6.72 -8.00
N GLU A 141 -32.75 6.56 -7.00
CA GLU A 141 -32.79 7.44 -5.83
C GLU A 141 -31.46 7.40 -5.07
N ALA A 142 -30.93 6.20 -4.81
CA ALA A 142 -29.65 6.01 -4.15
C ALA A 142 -28.46 6.60 -4.95
N LEU A 143 -28.50 6.59 -6.29
CA LEU A 143 -27.49 7.25 -7.12
C LEU A 143 -27.51 8.78 -6.96
N ALA A 144 -28.69 9.36 -6.74
CA ALA A 144 -28.84 10.79 -6.49
C ALA A 144 -28.35 11.21 -5.10
N GLU A 145 -28.29 10.30 -4.11
CA GLU A 145 -27.71 10.61 -2.81
C GLU A 145 -26.20 10.91 -2.91
N PRO A 146 -25.69 12.02 -2.34
CA PRO A 146 -24.27 12.35 -2.36
C PRO A 146 -23.45 11.42 -1.44
N THR A 147 -22.21 11.11 -1.81
CA THR A 147 -21.26 10.44 -0.90
C THR A 147 -20.61 11.45 0.04
N ASP A 148 -19.99 10.97 1.13
CA ASP A 148 -19.23 11.81 2.06
C ASP A 148 -18.15 12.63 1.33
N GLU A 149 -17.47 12.07 0.33
CA GLU A 149 -16.46 12.81 -0.45
C GLU A 149 -17.08 13.84 -1.38
N GLN A 150 -18.27 13.57 -1.92
CA GLN A 150 -19.01 14.57 -2.72
C GLN A 150 -19.50 15.70 -1.82
N LEU A 151 -19.99 15.41 -0.61
CA LEU A 151 -20.39 16.40 0.39
C LEU A 151 -19.20 17.27 0.82
N ALA A 152 -18.05 16.66 1.11
CA ALA A 152 -16.83 17.39 1.46
C ALA A 152 -16.38 18.31 0.31
N ALA A 153 -16.36 17.82 -0.93
CA ALA A 153 -16.02 18.65 -2.08
C ALA A 153 -17.03 19.79 -2.30
N MET A 154 -18.33 19.56 -2.07
CA MET A 154 -19.36 20.60 -2.12
C MET A 154 -19.13 21.67 -1.05
N ALA A 155 -18.70 21.28 0.15
CA ALA A 155 -18.41 22.22 1.24
C ALA A 155 -17.14 23.05 0.97
N ASP A 156 -16.10 22.44 0.41
CA ASP A 156 -14.84 23.10 0.08
C ASP A 156 -14.97 24.12 -1.07
N LEU A 157 -15.93 23.91 -1.98
CA LEU A 157 -16.08 24.72 -3.19
C LEU A 157 -16.83 26.06 -2.99
N GLY A 158 -17.42 26.32 -1.81
CA GLY A 158 -18.16 27.56 -1.55
C GLY A 158 -19.42 27.75 -2.42
N THR A 159 -20.25 28.74 -2.10
CA THR A 159 -21.58 28.94 -2.72
C THR A 159 -21.57 29.69 -4.06
N ASP A 160 -20.45 30.29 -4.46
CA ASP A 160 -20.41 31.16 -5.64
C ASP A 160 -19.76 30.48 -6.86
N GLU A 161 -20.62 30.17 -7.84
CA GLU A 161 -20.32 29.95 -9.27
C GLU A 161 -19.17 28.98 -9.66
N LEU A 162 -19.13 27.78 -9.08
CA LEU A 162 -18.10 26.77 -9.40
C LEU A 162 -18.69 25.40 -9.81
N PRO A 163 -17.93 24.60 -10.59
CA PRO A 163 -18.47 23.59 -11.49
C PRO A 163 -19.23 22.48 -10.75
N ARG A 164 -20.43 22.19 -11.24
CA ARG A 164 -21.31 21.11 -10.78
C ARG A 164 -20.49 19.84 -10.50
N ILE A 165 -20.60 19.31 -9.28
CA ILE A 165 -19.94 18.06 -8.90
C ILE A 165 -20.46 16.93 -9.82
N PRO A 166 -19.57 16.23 -10.54
CA PRO A 166 -19.97 15.10 -11.37
C PRO A 166 -20.62 14.01 -10.51
N ASN A 167 -21.81 13.55 -10.90
CA ASN A 167 -22.50 12.43 -10.29
C ASN A 167 -22.75 11.36 -11.35
N LYS A 168 -21.83 10.41 -11.46
CA LYS A 168 -21.93 9.27 -12.37
C LYS A 168 -21.94 7.98 -11.57
N GLY A 169 -22.60 6.95 -12.09
CA GLY A 169 -22.64 5.66 -11.41
C GLY A 169 -22.98 4.49 -12.32
N ARG A 170 -23.04 3.31 -11.69
CA ARG A 170 -23.40 2.05 -12.33
C ARG A 170 -24.46 1.33 -11.51
N VAL A 171 -25.47 0.78 -12.18
CA VAL A 171 -26.43 -0.17 -11.60
C VAL A 171 -26.21 -1.53 -12.25
N ILE A 172 -26.01 -2.57 -11.44
CA ILE A 172 -25.94 -3.96 -11.87
C ILE A 172 -27.19 -4.67 -11.35
N CYS A 173 -28.11 -4.96 -12.25
CA CYS A 173 -29.36 -5.64 -11.95
C CYS A 173 -29.23 -7.13 -12.25
N ILE A 174 -29.42 -7.98 -11.24
CA ILE A 174 -29.48 -9.43 -11.39
C ILE A 174 -30.93 -9.86 -11.28
N THR A 175 -31.51 -10.29 -12.40
CA THR A 175 -32.94 -10.56 -12.55
C THR A 175 -33.16 -11.70 -13.54
N SER A 176 -34.40 -12.14 -13.72
CA SER A 176 -34.77 -13.01 -14.84
C SER A 176 -35.95 -12.41 -15.60
N ALA A 177 -35.90 -12.43 -16.92
CA ALA A 177 -37.04 -12.09 -17.76
C ALA A 177 -37.33 -13.16 -18.81
N ARG A 178 -38.57 -13.14 -19.29
CA ARG A 178 -39.08 -14.14 -20.22
C ARG A 178 -38.54 -13.96 -21.63
N ASP A 179 -38.41 -12.72 -22.08
CA ASP A 179 -38.10 -12.37 -23.47
C ASP A 179 -37.48 -10.97 -23.60
N ASN A 180 -37.07 -10.63 -24.82
CA ASN A 180 -36.49 -9.32 -25.15
C ASN A 180 -37.47 -8.16 -24.96
N THR A 181 -38.77 -8.38 -25.13
CA THR A 181 -39.80 -7.35 -24.92
C THR A 181 -39.89 -6.94 -23.46
N SER A 182 -39.83 -7.92 -22.56
CA SER A 182 -39.79 -7.71 -21.11
C SER A 182 -38.52 -6.95 -20.71
N MET A 183 -37.37 -7.32 -21.28
CA MET A 183 -36.11 -6.60 -21.06
C MET A 183 -36.17 -5.15 -21.54
N LYS A 184 -36.74 -4.91 -22.73
CA LYS A 184 -36.92 -3.57 -23.26
C LYS A 184 -37.82 -2.70 -22.36
N SER A 185 -38.90 -3.29 -21.83
CA SER A 185 -39.76 -2.61 -20.87
C SER A 185 -39.01 -2.17 -19.60
N LEU A 186 -38.13 -3.03 -19.05
CA LEU A 186 -37.30 -2.68 -17.90
C LEU A 186 -36.37 -1.49 -18.19
N GLU A 187 -35.77 -1.45 -19.39
CA GLU A 187 -34.93 -0.32 -19.82
C GLU A 187 -35.70 1.00 -19.92
N ASP A 188 -36.89 0.95 -20.52
CA ASP A 188 -37.71 2.14 -20.74
C ASP A 188 -38.24 2.68 -19.41
N ILE A 189 -38.63 1.80 -18.49
CA ILE A 189 -38.98 2.16 -17.11
C ILE A 189 -37.79 2.78 -16.40
N PHE A 190 -36.61 2.16 -16.47
CA PHE A 190 -35.40 2.68 -15.83
C PHE A 190 -35.03 4.08 -16.35
N ASN A 191 -35.04 4.28 -17.67
CA ASN A 191 -34.74 5.58 -18.28
C ASN A 191 -35.77 6.65 -17.88
N THR A 192 -37.05 6.28 -17.82
CA THR A 192 -38.12 7.20 -17.39
C THR A 192 -37.92 7.66 -15.94
N VAL A 193 -37.65 6.71 -15.04
CA VAL A 193 -37.39 7.02 -13.62
C VAL A 193 -36.14 7.87 -13.45
N LEU A 194 -35.09 7.62 -14.25
CA LEU A 194 -33.85 8.40 -14.22
C LEU A 194 -34.11 9.87 -14.59
N VAL A 195 -34.89 10.11 -15.64
CA VAL A 195 -35.28 11.47 -16.06
C VAL A 195 -36.12 12.16 -14.98
N GLN A 196 -37.08 11.43 -14.39
CA GLN A 196 -37.92 11.96 -13.30
C GLN A 196 -37.09 12.32 -12.06
N GLN A 197 -36.14 11.47 -11.65
CA GLN A 197 -35.28 11.74 -10.51
C GLN A 197 -34.42 13.00 -10.73
N ASN A 198 -33.87 13.15 -11.94
CA ASN A 198 -33.11 14.36 -12.28
C ASN A 198 -33.96 15.63 -12.27
N ALA A 199 -35.25 15.54 -12.60
CA ALA A 199 -36.18 16.66 -12.45
C ALA A 199 -36.41 17.05 -10.98
N LEU A 200 -36.37 16.09 -10.05
CA LEU A 200 -36.47 16.34 -8.60
C LEU A 200 -35.19 16.93 -7.99
N ALA A 201 -34.03 16.62 -8.57
CA ALA A 201 -32.76 17.20 -8.17
C ALA A 201 -32.56 18.64 -8.69
N ALA A 202 -33.35 19.06 -9.69
CA ALA A 202 -33.36 20.44 -10.17
C ALA A 202 -34.02 21.40 -9.16
N PRO A 203 -33.72 22.71 -9.24
CA PRO A 203 -34.45 23.73 -8.49
C PRO A 203 -35.95 23.67 -8.84
N PRO A 204 -36.87 23.82 -7.86
CA PRO A 204 -36.65 24.29 -6.48
C PRO A 204 -36.46 23.18 -5.45
N ALA A 205 -36.76 21.92 -5.76
CA ALA A 205 -36.81 20.84 -4.77
C ALA A 205 -35.43 20.46 -4.22
N LYS A 206 -34.37 20.56 -5.04
CA LYS A 206 -32.97 20.22 -4.69
C LYS A 206 -32.83 18.91 -3.90
N LYS A 207 -33.64 17.89 -4.25
CA LYS A 207 -33.59 16.58 -3.58
C LYS A 207 -32.49 15.72 -4.22
N GLY A 208 -31.28 15.83 -3.68
CA GLY A 208 -30.11 15.06 -4.10
C GLY A 208 -29.35 15.70 -5.28
N LEU A 209 -28.38 14.94 -5.80
CA LEU A 209 -27.54 15.32 -6.93
C LEU A 209 -28.16 14.85 -8.25
N VAL A 210 -28.13 15.74 -9.25
CA VAL A 210 -28.50 15.39 -10.62
C VAL A 210 -27.49 14.37 -11.17
N ILE A 211 -27.98 13.22 -11.64
CA ILE A 211 -27.22 12.12 -12.20
C ILE A 211 -26.79 12.48 -13.63
N ASP A 212 -25.50 12.67 -13.86
CA ASP A 212 -24.92 13.00 -15.17
C ASP A 212 -24.90 11.81 -16.13
N HIS A 213 -24.62 10.63 -15.60
CA HIS A 213 -24.53 9.41 -16.40
C HIS A 213 -24.72 8.17 -15.53
N CYS A 214 -25.52 7.24 -16.02
CA CYS A 214 -25.73 5.93 -15.44
C CYS A 214 -25.39 4.84 -16.47
N HIS A 215 -24.65 3.84 -16.01
CA HIS A 215 -24.43 2.60 -16.76
C HIS A 215 -25.25 1.48 -16.13
N LEU A 216 -26.26 0.98 -16.85
CA LEU A 216 -27.09 -0.13 -16.41
C LEU A 216 -26.58 -1.45 -17.02
N VAL A 217 -26.26 -2.41 -16.15
CA VAL A 217 -25.86 -3.76 -16.53
C VAL A 217 -26.96 -4.69 -16.08
N ILE A 218 -27.63 -5.37 -17.01
CA ILE A 218 -28.65 -6.36 -16.66
C ILE A 218 -28.05 -7.76 -16.87
N LEU A 219 -27.95 -8.51 -15.78
CA LEU A 219 -27.64 -9.94 -15.81
C LEU A 219 -28.96 -10.71 -15.75
N ASN A 220 -29.37 -11.22 -16.91
CA ASN A 220 -30.51 -12.11 -17.03
C ASN A 220 -30.07 -13.54 -16.69
N ILE A 221 -30.55 -14.06 -15.56
CA ILE A 221 -30.10 -15.34 -15.02
C ILE A 221 -31.09 -16.46 -15.35
N VAL A 222 -30.55 -17.60 -15.77
CA VAL A 222 -31.29 -18.86 -16.01
C VAL A 222 -30.62 -20.04 -15.32
N PRO A 223 -31.36 -21.11 -14.98
CA PRO A 223 -30.75 -22.36 -14.52
C PRO A 223 -29.83 -22.98 -15.59
N LEU A 224 -28.88 -23.81 -15.16
CA LEU A 224 -27.97 -24.52 -16.05
C LEU A 224 -28.76 -25.42 -17.01
N GLY A 225 -28.41 -25.35 -18.30
CA GLY A 225 -29.07 -26.13 -19.36
C GLY A 225 -30.41 -25.56 -19.85
N VAL A 226 -30.90 -24.46 -19.27
CA VAL A 226 -32.12 -23.79 -19.74
C VAL A 226 -31.78 -22.71 -20.77
N GLU A 227 -32.42 -22.78 -21.94
CA GLU A 227 -32.30 -21.73 -22.96
C GLU A 227 -33.14 -20.50 -22.60
N SER A 228 -32.62 -19.31 -22.91
CA SER A 228 -33.32 -18.05 -22.69
C SER A 228 -33.72 -17.40 -24.03
N LEU A 229 -34.89 -16.77 -24.06
CA LEU A 229 -35.31 -15.94 -25.19
C LEU A 229 -34.73 -14.51 -25.12
N VAL A 230 -34.00 -14.18 -24.05
CA VAL A 230 -33.29 -12.90 -23.91
C VAL A 230 -31.93 -12.97 -24.59
N THR A 231 -31.71 -12.10 -25.57
CA THR A 231 -30.46 -12.03 -26.32
C THR A 231 -29.43 -11.16 -25.60
N ASN A 232 -28.18 -11.60 -25.64
CA ASN A 232 -27.05 -10.79 -25.18
C ASN A 232 -26.95 -9.51 -26.00
N ARG A 233 -26.69 -8.38 -25.34
CA ARG A 233 -26.47 -7.08 -25.99
C ARG A 233 -25.26 -6.39 -25.38
N SER A 234 -24.28 -6.08 -26.23
CA SER A 234 -23.15 -5.24 -25.84
C SER A 234 -23.62 -3.83 -25.43
N LEU A 235 -22.70 -3.04 -24.88
CA LEU A 235 -22.97 -1.69 -24.41
C LEU A 235 -23.64 -0.82 -25.48
N LEU A 236 -24.90 -0.46 -25.25
CA LEU A 236 -25.72 0.34 -26.13
C LEU A 236 -26.10 1.66 -25.44
N LYS A 237 -25.95 2.78 -26.13
CA LYS A 237 -26.40 4.09 -25.65
C LYS A 237 -27.89 4.25 -25.88
N ILE A 238 -28.68 4.28 -24.81
CA ILE A 238 -30.15 4.42 -24.86
C ILE A 238 -30.55 5.89 -24.82
N SER A 239 -29.86 6.71 -24.03
CA SER A 239 -30.10 8.15 -23.92
C SER A 239 -28.79 8.90 -23.61
N PRO A 240 -28.77 10.23 -23.58
CA PRO A 240 -27.59 10.98 -23.14
C PRO A 240 -27.15 10.66 -21.71
N LEU A 241 -28.08 10.17 -20.88
CA LEU A 241 -27.86 9.86 -19.47
C LEU A 241 -27.63 8.36 -19.21
N LEU A 242 -27.99 7.48 -20.16
CA LEU A 242 -28.06 6.04 -19.92
C LEU A 242 -27.40 5.22 -21.03
N ASP A 243 -26.42 4.42 -20.63
CA ASP A 243 -25.92 3.29 -21.42
C ASP A 243 -26.36 1.98 -20.77
N VAL A 244 -26.70 0.98 -21.59
CA VAL A 244 -27.21 -0.31 -21.13
C VAL A 244 -26.51 -1.48 -21.83
N GLU A 245 -26.09 -2.49 -21.07
CA GLU A 245 -25.68 -3.79 -21.57
C GLU A 245 -26.50 -4.92 -20.91
N ILE A 246 -26.79 -5.97 -21.69
CA ILE A 246 -27.57 -7.13 -21.24
C ILE A 246 -26.75 -8.39 -21.44
N HIS A 247 -26.65 -9.21 -20.40
CA HIS A 247 -25.97 -10.50 -20.45
C HIS A 247 -26.88 -11.60 -19.91
N THR A 248 -27.19 -12.59 -20.74
CA THR A 248 -27.81 -13.85 -20.32
C THR A 248 -26.72 -14.80 -19.87
N VAL A 249 -26.83 -15.29 -18.63
CA VAL A 249 -25.81 -16.14 -17.99
C VAL A 249 -26.50 -17.28 -17.24
N SER A 250 -25.91 -18.47 -17.27
CA SER A 250 -26.32 -19.54 -16.38
C SER A 250 -26.04 -19.13 -14.92
N ALA A 251 -26.86 -19.56 -13.97
CA ALA A 251 -26.68 -19.19 -12.56
C ALA A 251 -25.31 -19.58 -11.97
N PRO A 252 -24.73 -20.76 -12.27
CA PRO A 252 -23.36 -21.08 -11.87
C PRO A 252 -22.30 -20.09 -12.38
N ASP A 253 -22.49 -19.57 -13.60
CA ASP A 253 -21.48 -18.79 -14.32
C ASP A 253 -21.51 -17.28 -14.02
N ILE A 254 -22.41 -16.83 -13.13
CA ILE A 254 -22.52 -15.39 -12.76
C ILE A 254 -21.19 -14.86 -12.24
N SER A 255 -20.49 -15.65 -11.43
CA SER A 255 -19.19 -15.28 -10.83
C SER A 255 -18.13 -15.00 -11.89
N TYR A 256 -18.02 -15.85 -12.91
CA TYR A 256 -17.11 -15.64 -14.06
C TYR A 256 -17.50 -14.38 -14.83
N LYS A 257 -18.79 -14.17 -15.07
CA LYS A 257 -19.25 -12.99 -15.80
C LYS A 257 -18.99 -11.70 -15.03
N LEU A 258 -19.28 -11.67 -13.74
CA LEU A 258 -19.01 -10.51 -12.88
C LEU A 258 -17.51 -10.25 -12.75
N THR A 259 -16.68 -11.29 -12.70
CA THR A 259 -15.22 -11.16 -12.76
C THR A 259 -14.76 -10.55 -14.08
N HIS A 260 -15.31 -10.97 -15.22
CA HIS A 260 -15.02 -10.32 -16.50
C HIS A 260 -15.43 -8.85 -16.52
N LEU A 261 -16.64 -8.55 -16.02
CA LEU A 261 -17.16 -7.18 -15.98
C LEU A 261 -16.34 -6.28 -15.04
N ILE A 262 -15.87 -6.79 -13.89
CA ILE A 262 -15.11 -5.99 -12.93
C ILE A 262 -13.82 -5.40 -13.55
N LEU A 263 -13.20 -6.13 -14.48
CA LEU A 263 -12.01 -5.70 -15.19
C LEU A 263 -12.25 -4.40 -15.96
N ASN A 264 -13.32 -4.34 -16.74
CA ASN A 264 -13.69 -3.13 -17.49
C ASN A 264 -14.29 -2.07 -16.57
N HIS A 265 -15.00 -2.50 -15.53
CA HIS A 265 -15.70 -1.62 -14.63
C HIS A 265 -14.77 -0.71 -13.83
N TYR A 266 -13.58 -1.20 -13.49
CA TYR A 266 -12.60 -0.53 -12.63
C TYR A 266 -11.21 -0.35 -13.28
N ASP A 267 -11.10 -0.55 -14.60
CA ASP A 267 -9.82 -0.52 -15.34
C ASP A 267 -8.75 -1.41 -14.71
N LEU A 268 -9.12 -2.67 -14.46
CA LEU A 268 -8.25 -3.69 -13.90
C LEU A 268 -7.67 -4.57 -15.01
N ALA A 269 -6.59 -5.26 -14.67
CA ALA A 269 -6.01 -6.34 -15.44
C ALA A 269 -5.80 -7.56 -14.55
N SER A 270 -5.69 -8.72 -15.20
CA SER A 270 -5.35 -9.99 -14.54
C SER A 270 -3.90 -10.35 -14.81
N THR A 271 -3.21 -10.85 -13.78
CA THR A 271 -1.90 -11.49 -13.88
C THR A 271 -1.96 -12.88 -13.29
N THR A 272 -1.55 -13.88 -14.04
CA THR A 272 -1.34 -15.25 -13.57
C THR A 272 0.13 -15.44 -13.20
N VAL A 273 0.39 -15.61 -11.91
CA VAL A 273 1.70 -15.95 -11.36
C VAL A 273 1.90 -17.45 -11.45
N THR A 274 2.85 -17.90 -12.27
CA THR A 274 3.07 -19.32 -12.54
C THR A 274 4.31 -19.87 -11.85
N ASN A 275 4.42 -21.20 -11.81
CA ASN A 275 5.55 -21.94 -11.24
C ASN A 275 5.81 -21.61 -9.77
N ILE A 276 4.76 -21.44 -8.98
CA ILE A 276 4.87 -21.19 -7.55
C ILE A 276 5.30 -22.50 -6.87
N PRO A 277 6.48 -22.55 -6.23
CA PRO A 277 6.97 -23.77 -5.60
C PRO A 277 6.21 -24.00 -4.28
N MET A 278 5.47 -25.11 -4.20
CA MET A 278 4.75 -25.52 -2.99
C MET A 278 5.13 -26.95 -2.59
N LYS A 279 5.10 -27.23 -1.29
CA LYS A 279 5.18 -28.61 -0.77
C LYS A 279 3.78 -29.22 -0.77
N GLU A 280 3.61 -30.43 -1.28
CA GLU A 280 2.35 -31.17 -1.11
C GLU A 280 2.22 -31.69 0.32
N GLU A 281 1.02 -31.63 0.89
CA GLU A 281 0.75 -32.11 2.25
C GLU A 281 0.85 -33.63 2.36
N GLN A 282 0.44 -34.35 1.30
CA GLN A 282 0.41 -35.82 1.32
C GLN A 282 1.68 -36.47 0.75
N ASN A 283 2.53 -35.71 0.06
CA ASN A 283 3.80 -36.20 -0.48
C ASN A 283 4.88 -35.13 -0.31
N ALA A 284 5.57 -35.15 0.83
CA ALA A 284 6.65 -34.20 1.12
C ALA A 284 7.82 -34.23 0.10
N ASN A 285 7.88 -35.27 -0.75
CA ASN A 285 8.90 -35.46 -1.78
C ASN A 285 8.45 -35.02 -3.19
N SER A 286 7.18 -34.61 -3.40
CA SER A 286 6.73 -33.98 -4.64
C SER A 286 6.46 -32.49 -4.41
N SER A 287 7.13 -31.66 -5.21
CA SER A 287 6.74 -30.25 -5.38
C SER A 287 5.95 -30.13 -6.67
N ALA A 288 4.68 -29.73 -6.57
CA ALA A 288 3.89 -29.32 -7.72
C ALA A 288 4.02 -27.80 -7.92
N ASN A 289 4.00 -27.39 -9.18
CA ASN A 289 3.96 -25.99 -9.57
C ASN A 289 2.51 -25.58 -9.72
N TYR A 290 2.12 -24.55 -8.97
CA TYR A 290 0.77 -24.00 -9.05
C TYR A 290 0.78 -22.60 -9.64
N ASP A 291 -0.38 -22.22 -10.18
CA ASP A 291 -0.64 -20.92 -10.74
C ASP A 291 -1.65 -20.17 -9.85
N VAL A 292 -1.40 -18.90 -9.61
CA VAL A 292 -2.32 -18.02 -8.87
C VAL A 292 -2.64 -16.82 -9.72
N GLU A 293 -3.92 -16.57 -9.88
CA GLU A 293 -4.43 -15.41 -10.61
C GLU A 293 -4.71 -14.26 -9.65
N ILE A 294 -4.19 -13.08 -9.98
CA ILE A 294 -4.37 -11.85 -9.22
C ILE A 294 -4.94 -10.74 -10.11
N LEU A 295 -5.81 -9.93 -9.54
CA LEU A 295 -6.35 -8.72 -10.15
C LEU A 295 -5.68 -7.49 -9.55
N HIS A 296 -5.46 -6.48 -10.38
CA HIS A 296 -4.88 -5.20 -10.00
C HIS A 296 -5.20 -4.14 -11.06
N SER A 297 -4.84 -2.87 -10.81
CA SER A 297 -4.97 -1.80 -11.80
C SER A 297 -4.23 -2.15 -13.11
N ARG A 298 -4.88 -1.93 -14.27
CA ARG A 298 -4.31 -2.14 -15.60
C ARG A 298 -3.02 -1.34 -15.83
N ARG A 299 -2.90 -0.20 -15.15
CA ARG A 299 -1.69 0.63 -15.19
C ARG A 299 -0.43 -0.11 -14.81
N ALA A 300 -0.50 -1.21 -14.05
CA ALA A 300 0.66 -2.02 -13.72
C ALA A 300 1.34 -2.58 -14.98
N HIS A 301 0.56 -2.94 -16.00
CA HIS A 301 1.07 -3.48 -17.26
C HIS A 301 1.52 -2.39 -18.23
N SER A 302 0.80 -1.26 -18.32
CA SER A 302 1.08 -0.22 -19.32
C SER A 302 2.32 0.62 -18.99
N ILE A 303 2.66 0.80 -17.72
CA ILE A 303 3.82 1.60 -17.30
C ILE A 303 5.15 0.86 -17.46
N THR A 304 5.14 -0.46 -17.32
CA THR A 304 6.33 -1.31 -17.41
C THR A 304 6.86 -1.38 -18.85
N CYS A 305 5.97 -1.26 -19.82
CA CYS A 305 6.25 -1.48 -21.23
C CYS A 305 6.37 -0.15 -21.97
N GLY A 306 7.53 0.10 -22.58
CA GLY A 306 7.60 1.04 -23.71
C GLY A 306 6.76 0.54 -24.89
N PRO A 307 6.54 1.37 -25.92
CA PRO A 307 5.65 1.04 -27.05
C PRO A 307 6.00 -0.28 -27.76
N ASP A 308 7.25 -0.71 -27.69
CA ASP A 308 7.75 -1.92 -28.37
C ASP A 308 7.66 -3.21 -27.55
N PHE A 309 7.14 -3.16 -26.32
CA PHE A 309 7.16 -4.30 -25.41
C PHE A 309 5.77 -4.83 -25.07
N SER A 310 5.48 -6.07 -25.44
CA SER A 310 4.23 -6.76 -25.07
C SER A 310 4.48 -7.78 -23.96
N LEU A 311 3.58 -7.79 -22.97
CA LEU A 311 3.55 -8.81 -21.94
C LEU A 311 2.93 -10.09 -22.50
N PRO A 312 3.43 -11.30 -22.13
CA PRO A 312 2.85 -12.55 -22.59
C PRO A 312 1.47 -12.74 -21.94
N THR A 313 0.44 -12.85 -22.78
CA THR A 313 -0.92 -13.12 -22.33
C THR A 313 -1.33 -14.57 -22.60
N SER A 314 -2.26 -15.08 -21.79
CA SER A 314 -2.94 -16.36 -21.99
C SER A 314 -4.42 -16.21 -21.65
N ILE A 315 -5.24 -17.15 -22.11
CA ILE A 315 -6.66 -17.25 -21.75
C ILE A 315 -6.82 -18.51 -20.91
N LYS A 316 -7.31 -18.34 -19.67
CA LYS A 316 -7.56 -19.46 -18.76
C LYS A 316 -8.82 -20.22 -19.21
N GLN A 317 -8.86 -21.53 -18.95
CA GLN A 317 -10.02 -22.34 -19.28
C GLN A 317 -11.28 -21.78 -18.60
N GLY A 318 -12.33 -21.51 -19.38
CA GLY A 318 -13.58 -20.92 -18.90
C GLY A 318 -13.59 -19.40 -18.75
N ALA A 319 -12.43 -18.72 -18.87
CA ALA A 319 -12.38 -17.26 -18.82
C ALA A 319 -12.64 -16.65 -20.21
N THR A 320 -13.34 -15.51 -20.23
CA THR A 320 -13.57 -14.73 -21.47
C THR A 320 -12.63 -13.53 -21.60
N TYR A 321 -11.60 -13.45 -20.75
CA TYR A 321 -10.58 -12.38 -20.77
C TYR A 321 -9.16 -12.95 -20.77
N GLU A 322 -8.22 -12.11 -21.22
CA GLU A 322 -6.79 -12.41 -21.19
C GLU A 322 -6.16 -12.06 -19.84
N THR A 323 -5.18 -12.87 -19.43
CA THR A 323 -4.34 -12.66 -18.25
C THR A 323 -2.87 -12.65 -18.63
N VAL A 324 -2.10 -11.72 -18.06
CA VAL A 324 -0.65 -11.66 -18.25
C VAL A 324 0.01 -12.77 -17.43
N THR A 325 0.80 -13.62 -18.08
CA THR A 325 1.40 -14.80 -17.45
C THR A 325 2.86 -14.54 -17.08
N LEU A 326 3.15 -14.42 -15.77
CA LEU A 326 4.49 -14.13 -15.27
C LEU A 326 4.97 -15.25 -14.36
N LYS A 327 6.24 -15.62 -14.51
CA LYS A 327 6.84 -16.72 -13.77
C LYS A 327 7.37 -16.24 -12.42
N TRP A 328 7.06 -16.98 -11.36
CA TRP A 328 7.68 -16.79 -10.05
C TRP A 328 9.20 -16.91 -10.13
N CYS A 329 9.89 -15.92 -9.58
CA CYS A 329 11.33 -15.95 -9.34
C CYS A 329 11.62 -15.61 -7.87
N THR A 330 12.28 -16.54 -7.17
CA THR A 330 12.77 -16.27 -5.82
C THR A 330 13.97 -15.33 -5.91
N PRO A 331 13.95 -14.13 -5.30
CA PRO A 331 15.11 -13.25 -5.29
C PRO A 331 16.26 -13.93 -4.52
N ARG A 332 17.15 -14.63 -5.24
CA ARG A 332 18.35 -15.26 -4.67
C ARG A 332 19.52 -14.31 -4.87
N GLY A 333 19.97 -13.72 -3.77
CA GLY A 333 21.14 -12.83 -3.79
C GLY A 333 20.87 -11.44 -4.37
N CYS A 334 19.62 -11.07 -4.66
CA CYS A 334 19.26 -9.69 -4.98
C CYS A 334 19.42 -8.85 -3.72
N GLY A 335 20.55 -8.15 -3.64
CA GLY A 335 20.75 -7.12 -2.63
C GLY A 335 19.86 -5.92 -2.94
N SER A 336 19.80 -4.96 -2.01
CA SER A 336 19.06 -3.70 -2.19
C SER A 336 19.44 -2.92 -3.46
N ALA A 337 20.60 -3.22 -4.05
CA ALA A 337 21.10 -2.62 -5.29
C ALA A 337 20.48 -3.21 -6.58
N ASP A 338 19.89 -4.40 -6.52
CA ASP A 338 19.27 -5.06 -7.69
C ASP A 338 17.77 -4.73 -7.81
N LEU A 339 17.21 -4.00 -6.84
CA LEU A 339 15.86 -3.47 -6.91
C LEU A 339 15.82 -2.33 -7.92
N GLN A 340 15.46 -2.70 -9.15
CA GLN A 340 15.18 -1.78 -10.25
C GLN A 340 14.24 -0.65 -9.79
N PRO A 341 14.36 0.57 -10.36
CA PRO A 341 13.43 1.65 -10.11
C PRO A 341 11.99 1.17 -10.28
N CYS A 342 11.20 1.34 -9.23
CA CYS A 342 9.77 1.06 -9.27
C CYS A 342 9.07 2.24 -9.95
N LEU A 343 8.45 1.98 -11.10
CA LEU A 343 7.75 2.99 -11.88
C LEU A 343 6.35 3.27 -11.29
N GLY A 344 5.74 2.26 -10.67
CA GLY A 344 4.43 2.35 -10.05
C GLY A 344 4.14 1.18 -9.14
N GLN A 345 3.27 1.39 -8.16
CA GLN A 345 2.80 0.36 -7.24
C GLN A 345 1.27 0.36 -7.19
N PHE A 346 0.68 -0.83 -7.19
CA PHE A 346 -0.77 -1.01 -7.26
C PHE A 346 -1.21 -2.12 -6.33
N LEU A 347 -2.31 -1.94 -5.61
CA LEU A 347 -2.90 -2.98 -4.78
C LEU A 347 -3.29 -4.20 -5.64
N VAL A 348 -3.23 -5.38 -5.03
CA VAL A 348 -3.62 -6.64 -5.66
C VAL A 348 -4.63 -7.39 -4.82
N THR A 349 -5.44 -8.21 -5.49
CA THR A 349 -6.27 -9.22 -4.84
C THR A 349 -6.19 -10.52 -5.63
N PRO A 350 -6.10 -11.70 -4.99
CA PRO A 350 -6.27 -12.96 -5.71
C PRO A 350 -7.72 -13.11 -6.19
N VAL A 351 -7.92 -13.81 -7.31
CA VAL A 351 -9.25 -14.16 -7.84
C VAL A 351 -9.90 -15.22 -6.96
N ASP A 352 -9.17 -16.29 -6.62
CA ASP A 352 -9.63 -17.30 -5.67
C ASP A 352 -8.85 -17.17 -4.36
N VAL A 353 -9.43 -16.44 -3.41
CA VAL A 353 -8.85 -16.21 -2.07
C VAL A 353 -8.75 -17.48 -1.22
N THR A 354 -9.62 -18.47 -1.48
CA THR A 354 -9.74 -19.67 -0.64
C THR A 354 -8.85 -20.82 -1.09
N SER A 355 -8.41 -20.80 -2.35
CA SER A 355 -7.53 -21.84 -2.87
C SER A 355 -6.22 -21.93 -2.07
N ARG A 356 -5.74 -23.16 -1.91
CA ARG A 356 -4.45 -23.46 -1.27
C ARG A 356 -3.29 -22.72 -1.97
N PRO A 357 -3.19 -22.69 -3.31
CA PRO A 357 -2.15 -21.92 -3.99
C PRO A 357 -2.14 -20.44 -3.65
N SER A 358 -3.31 -19.79 -3.71
CA SER A 358 -3.43 -18.37 -3.35
C SER A 358 -3.05 -18.15 -1.90
N SER A 359 -3.59 -18.95 -0.99
CA SER A 359 -3.27 -18.87 0.44
C SER A 359 -1.77 -18.99 0.70
N CYS A 360 -1.07 -19.90 0.02
CA CYS A 360 0.39 -20.02 0.14
C CYS A 360 1.13 -18.79 -0.38
N LEU A 361 0.78 -18.27 -1.56
CA LEU A 361 1.38 -17.05 -2.12
C LEU A 361 1.16 -15.84 -1.21
N ILE A 362 -0.08 -15.61 -0.79
CA ILE A 362 -0.48 -14.46 0.02
C ILE A 362 0.22 -14.50 1.38
N ASN A 363 0.21 -15.65 2.07
CA ASN A 363 0.91 -15.78 3.35
C ASN A 363 2.44 -15.64 3.19
N PHE A 364 3.02 -16.14 2.09
CA PHE A 364 4.43 -15.93 1.81
C PHE A 364 4.79 -14.45 1.72
N LEU A 365 3.95 -13.65 1.07
CA LEU A 365 4.11 -12.20 0.94
C LEU A 365 3.90 -11.48 2.27
N LEU A 366 2.81 -11.79 2.99
CA LEU A 366 2.48 -11.17 4.28
C LEU A 366 3.54 -11.41 5.36
N ASN A 367 4.31 -12.50 5.26
CA ASN A 367 5.47 -12.78 6.11
C ASN A 367 6.70 -11.89 5.81
N GLY A 368 6.56 -10.85 4.98
CA GLY A 368 7.60 -9.86 4.70
C GLY A 368 8.61 -10.31 3.64
N ARG A 369 8.27 -11.33 2.84
CA ARG A 369 9.06 -11.74 1.68
C ARG A 369 8.47 -11.13 0.41
N SER A 370 9.33 -10.90 -0.57
CA SER A 370 8.91 -10.40 -1.89
C SER A 370 9.19 -11.46 -2.96
N VAL A 371 8.46 -11.38 -4.06
CA VAL A 371 8.55 -12.28 -5.21
C VAL A 371 8.83 -11.47 -6.44
N LEU A 372 9.86 -11.84 -7.20
CA LEU A 372 10.11 -11.25 -8.51
C LEU A 372 9.30 -12.00 -9.57
N LEU A 373 8.78 -11.26 -10.55
CA LEU A 373 7.98 -11.80 -11.64
C LEU A 373 8.73 -11.67 -12.97
N GLU A 374 9.15 -12.82 -13.48
CA GLU A 374 9.92 -12.96 -14.71
C GLU A 374 8.99 -13.08 -15.92
N MET A 375 9.28 -12.33 -16.98
CA MET A 375 8.62 -12.53 -18.26
C MET A 375 9.22 -13.72 -19.00
N PRO A 376 8.45 -14.77 -19.31
CA PRO A 376 8.94 -15.84 -20.17
C PRO A 376 9.26 -15.28 -21.57
N ARG A 377 10.53 -15.36 -22.00
CA ARG A 377 10.97 -15.02 -23.37
C ARG A 377 11.39 -16.29 -24.11
N LYS A 378 11.04 -16.39 -25.40
CA LYS A 378 11.43 -17.53 -26.27
C LYS A 378 12.95 -17.62 -26.48
N THR A 379 13.63 -16.47 -26.53
CA THR A 379 15.09 -16.37 -26.69
C THR A 379 15.60 -15.10 -26.00
N GLY A 380 16.79 -15.18 -25.38
CA GLY A 380 17.47 -14.04 -24.72
C GLY A 380 17.48 -14.06 -23.18
N SER A 381 18.05 -13.01 -22.59
CA SER A 381 18.12 -12.85 -21.13
C SER A 381 16.72 -12.71 -20.53
N LYS A 382 16.51 -13.44 -19.43
CA LYS A 382 15.35 -13.30 -18.56
C LYS A 382 15.20 -11.85 -18.11
N ALA A 383 13.98 -11.32 -18.16
CA ALA A 383 13.67 -9.95 -17.74
C ALA A 383 12.67 -9.99 -16.59
N THR A 384 13.02 -9.36 -15.48
CA THR A 384 12.12 -9.17 -14.35
C THR A 384 11.32 -7.90 -14.59
N SER A 385 10.01 -8.04 -14.69
CA SER A 385 9.11 -6.93 -15.07
C SER A 385 8.34 -6.38 -13.88
N HIS A 386 8.04 -7.24 -12.91
CA HIS A 386 7.24 -6.87 -11.75
C HIS A 386 7.80 -7.50 -10.48
N MET A 387 7.35 -7.00 -9.34
CA MET A 387 7.59 -7.59 -8.03
C MET A 387 6.30 -7.57 -7.21
N LEU A 388 6.00 -8.67 -6.53
CA LEU A 388 4.98 -8.71 -5.49
C LEU A 388 5.62 -8.49 -4.13
N SER A 389 5.05 -7.60 -3.33
CA SER A 389 5.49 -7.37 -1.96
C SER A 389 4.33 -6.92 -1.08
N ALA A 390 4.34 -7.33 0.18
CA ALA A 390 3.41 -6.82 1.18
C ALA A 390 3.99 -5.61 1.91
N ARG A 391 3.13 -4.63 2.23
CA ARG A 391 3.42 -3.49 3.12
C ARG A 391 2.20 -3.21 3.98
N GLY A 392 2.36 -3.24 5.30
CA GLY A 392 1.26 -2.93 6.22
C GLY A 392 0.03 -3.83 6.05
N GLY A 393 0.22 -5.12 5.76
CA GLY A 393 -0.88 -6.09 5.55
C GLY A 393 -1.55 -6.02 4.17
N GLU A 394 -1.21 -5.04 3.36
CA GLU A 394 -1.67 -4.90 1.98
C GLU A 394 -0.61 -5.44 1.03
N ILE A 395 -1.03 -5.97 -0.11
CA ILE A 395 -0.13 -6.55 -1.11
C ILE A 395 -0.15 -5.67 -2.35
N PHE A 396 1.05 -5.40 -2.86
CA PHE A 396 1.26 -4.55 -4.03
C PHE A 396 1.97 -5.32 -5.13
N VAL A 397 1.55 -5.06 -6.37
CA VAL A 397 2.35 -5.31 -7.56
C VAL A 397 3.13 -4.03 -7.89
N HIS A 398 4.43 -4.18 -7.94
CA HIS A 398 5.38 -3.16 -8.35
C HIS A 398 5.73 -3.36 -9.81
N SER A 399 5.55 -2.33 -10.61
CA SER A 399 6.04 -2.26 -11.99
C SER A 399 7.50 -1.81 -11.99
N LEU A 400 8.38 -2.58 -12.63
CA LEU A 400 9.82 -2.34 -12.63
C LEU A 400 10.29 -1.86 -14.01
N CYS A 401 11.37 -1.08 -14.02
CA CYS A 401 12.04 -0.74 -15.28
C CYS A 401 12.67 -2.01 -15.89
N ILE A 402 12.25 -2.38 -17.11
CA ILE A 402 12.83 -3.49 -17.89
C ILE A 402 13.87 -3.03 -18.91
N THR A 403 13.87 -1.74 -19.24
CA THR A 403 14.83 -1.13 -20.16
C THR A 403 16.07 -0.70 -19.39
N ARG A 404 17.20 -0.53 -20.09
CA ARG A 404 18.39 0.07 -19.48
C ARG A 404 18.06 1.47 -18.97
N SER A 405 18.59 1.80 -17.80
CA SER A 405 18.51 3.15 -17.25
C SER A 405 19.63 4.00 -17.83
N CYS A 406 19.35 5.27 -18.11
CA CYS A 406 20.42 6.23 -18.39
C CYS A 406 21.37 6.41 -17.19
N MET A 407 20.95 5.98 -15.99
CA MET A 407 21.80 5.98 -14.80
C MET A 407 22.77 4.78 -14.74
N ASP A 408 22.58 3.75 -15.56
CA ASP A 408 23.51 2.60 -15.60
C ASP A 408 24.90 3.03 -16.13
N GLU A 409 24.96 4.16 -16.84
CA GLU A 409 26.18 4.76 -17.39
C GLU A 409 26.61 6.02 -16.61
N ALA A 410 26.20 6.14 -15.33
CA ALA A 410 26.57 7.29 -14.51
C ALA A 410 28.10 7.45 -14.40
N PRO A 411 28.63 8.69 -14.49
CA PRO A 411 30.06 8.95 -14.39
C PRO A 411 30.62 8.58 -13.02
N SER A 412 31.92 8.26 -12.95
CA SER A 412 32.58 7.97 -11.68
C SER A 412 32.55 9.18 -10.76
N ILE A 413 32.22 8.96 -9.48
CA ILE A 413 32.27 10.00 -8.45
C ILE A 413 33.67 10.63 -8.36
N THR A 414 34.74 9.86 -8.60
CA THR A 414 36.13 10.33 -8.54
C THR A 414 36.48 11.36 -9.60
N ASP A 415 35.73 11.38 -10.70
CA ASP A 415 35.98 12.24 -11.86
C ASP A 415 35.14 13.52 -11.78
N GLY A 416 34.15 13.55 -10.90
CA GLY A 416 33.34 14.72 -10.60
C GLY A 416 34.00 15.69 -9.62
N PRO A 417 33.41 16.89 -9.43
CA PRO A 417 33.88 17.86 -8.47
C PRO A 417 33.87 17.27 -7.05
N GLY A 418 34.97 17.45 -6.31
CA GLY A 418 35.15 16.84 -4.99
C GLY A 418 35.54 15.36 -5.01
N GLY A 419 35.63 14.70 -6.17
CA GLY A 419 35.98 13.29 -6.29
C GLY A 419 37.41 12.92 -5.89
N ARG A 420 38.29 13.93 -5.80
CA ARG A 420 39.69 13.80 -5.35
C ARG A 420 39.89 14.04 -3.85
N VAL A 421 38.84 14.46 -3.13
CA VAL A 421 38.90 14.70 -1.68
C VAL A 421 38.82 13.34 -0.96
N SER A 422 39.83 13.03 -0.15
CA SER A 422 39.99 11.71 0.47
C SER A 422 39.59 11.64 1.94
N ASP A 423 39.35 12.79 2.59
CA ASP A 423 39.16 12.91 4.04
C ASP A 423 37.74 13.35 4.43
N TYR A 424 36.74 13.03 3.61
CA TYR A 424 35.33 13.25 3.94
C TYR A 424 34.92 12.57 5.25
N ARG A 425 34.09 13.26 6.03
CA ARG A 425 33.52 12.79 7.30
C ARG A 425 32.30 11.88 7.09
N THR A 426 32.46 10.85 6.26
CA THR A 426 31.35 9.97 5.83
C THR A 426 30.77 9.15 6.98
N ALA A 427 31.59 8.71 7.92
CA ALA A 427 31.16 7.93 9.09
C ALA A 427 30.26 8.78 10.01
N GLU A 428 30.66 10.01 10.28
CA GLU A 428 29.93 10.97 11.10
C GLU A 428 28.64 11.41 10.40
N LEU A 429 28.68 11.63 9.07
CA LEU A 429 27.48 11.90 8.29
C LEU A 429 26.49 10.72 8.35
N GLY A 430 26.99 9.49 8.28
CA GLY A 430 26.18 8.27 8.44
C GLY A 430 25.51 8.18 9.81
N GLN A 431 26.17 8.63 10.88
CA GLN A 431 25.57 8.73 12.21
C GLN A 431 24.50 9.82 12.26
N LEU A 432 24.77 11.00 11.70
CA LEU A 432 23.82 12.09 11.63
C LEU A 432 22.53 11.68 10.90
N ILE A 433 22.64 10.96 9.77
CA ILE A 433 21.49 10.42 9.03
C ILE A 433 20.66 9.47 9.91
N LYS A 434 21.32 8.59 10.69
CA LYS A 434 20.62 7.67 11.61
C LYS A 434 19.85 8.42 12.70
N MET A 435 20.43 9.48 13.24
CA MET A 435 19.79 10.32 14.27
C MET A 435 18.64 11.17 13.70
N SER A 436 18.69 11.46 12.40
CA SER A 436 17.70 12.27 11.69
C SER A 436 16.55 11.45 11.09
N ARG A 437 16.40 10.17 11.47
CA ARG A 437 15.38 9.29 10.89
C ARG A 437 13.97 9.79 11.22
N MET A 438 13.15 9.98 10.19
CA MET A 438 11.76 10.36 10.33
C MET A 438 10.90 9.19 10.82
N LEU A 439 9.88 9.51 11.64
CA LEU A 439 8.92 8.57 12.19
C LEU A 439 7.49 9.10 11.92
N PRO A 440 6.53 8.24 11.52
CA PRO A 440 5.15 8.66 11.36
C PRO A 440 4.52 8.95 12.73
N LEU A 441 3.92 10.11 12.88
CA LEU A 441 3.15 10.49 14.06
C LEU A 441 1.66 10.23 13.81
N LYS A 442 0.98 9.60 14.77
CA LYS A 442 -0.49 9.38 14.68
C LYS A 442 -1.28 10.68 14.77
N VAL A 443 -0.78 11.62 15.57
CA VAL A 443 -1.41 12.92 15.81
C VAL A 443 -0.35 13.97 15.60
N LYS A 444 -0.69 15.00 14.84
CA LYS A 444 0.17 16.18 14.69
C LYS A 444 0.08 16.96 16.00
N ASP A 445 1.15 16.95 16.77
CA ASP A 445 1.29 17.84 17.92
C ASP A 445 1.52 19.26 17.38
N PRO A 446 0.58 20.21 17.60
CA PRO A 446 0.74 21.58 17.14
C PRO A 446 1.89 22.32 17.85
N SER A 447 2.34 21.85 19.01
CA SER A 447 3.46 22.42 19.75
C SER A 447 4.83 21.89 19.30
N ALA A 448 4.87 20.87 18.44
CA ALA A 448 6.12 20.28 17.97
C ALA A 448 6.93 21.30 17.14
N PRO A 449 8.22 21.51 17.46
CA PRO A 449 9.05 22.46 16.73
C PRO A 449 9.25 22.03 15.26
N PRO A 450 9.41 22.99 14.33
CA PRO A 450 9.61 22.70 12.92
C PRO A 450 10.86 21.82 12.68
N LEU A 451 10.75 20.89 11.73
CA LEU A 451 11.76 19.88 11.36
C LEU A 451 13.17 20.44 11.14
N THR A 452 13.29 21.71 10.73
CA THR A 452 14.57 22.37 10.42
C THR A 452 15.54 22.43 11.60
N ARG A 453 15.09 22.30 12.84
CA ARG A 453 15.97 22.42 14.01
C ARG A 453 16.81 21.19 14.33
N ARG A 454 16.53 20.02 13.74
CA ARG A 454 17.26 18.78 14.09
C ARG A 454 18.61 18.60 13.38
N LEU A 455 18.92 19.42 12.38
CA LEU A 455 20.21 19.34 11.67
C LEU A 455 21.24 20.24 12.36
N PRO A 456 22.51 19.79 12.50
CA PRO A 456 23.56 20.60 13.09
C PRO A 456 23.80 21.85 12.25
N ARG A 457 23.86 23.01 12.91
CA ARG A 457 24.16 24.31 12.27
C ARG A 457 25.58 24.39 11.71
N TYR A 458 26.49 23.56 12.23
CA TYR A 458 27.87 23.47 11.78
C TYR A 458 28.26 22.00 11.57
N PHE A 459 28.54 21.64 10.32
CA PHE A 459 29.01 20.29 9.96
C PHE A 459 30.04 20.38 8.82
N PRO A 460 31.34 20.53 9.14
CA PRO A 460 32.38 20.57 8.12
C PRO A 460 32.45 19.23 7.38
N LEU A 461 32.57 19.28 6.05
CA LEU A 461 32.45 18.10 5.18
C LEU A 461 33.70 17.21 5.22
N THR A 462 34.87 17.82 5.45
CA THR A 462 36.16 17.12 5.49
C THR A 462 36.76 17.20 6.89
N THR A 463 37.63 16.25 7.22
CA THR A 463 38.33 16.24 8.50
C THR A 463 39.35 17.38 8.57
N SER A 464 40.00 17.72 7.46
CA SER A 464 41.02 18.77 7.39
C SER A 464 40.47 20.20 7.40
N SER A 465 39.18 20.40 7.13
CA SER A 465 38.55 21.73 7.16
C SER A 465 38.18 22.20 8.58
N SER A 466 38.32 21.34 9.58
CA SER A 466 37.99 21.62 10.97
C SER A 466 39.05 21.10 11.93
N ILE A 467 39.49 21.95 12.85
CA ILE A 467 40.40 21.55 13.91
C ILE A 467 39.64 20.76 14.98
N LEU A 468 38.45 21.21 15.37
CA LEU A 468 37.63 20.53 16.37
C LEU A 468 37.33 19.08 15.97
N PHE A 469 36.83 18.88 14.76
CA PHE A 469 36.43 17.55 14.31
C PHE A 469 37.62 16.66 13.94
N HIS A 470 38.78 17.23 13.58
CA HIS A 470 40.03 16.47 13.48
C HIS A 470 40.47 15.95 14.85
N LEU A 471 40.41 16.80 15.88
CA LEU A 471 40.84 16.45 17.24
C LEU A 471 39.82 15.59 18.00
N GLN A 472 38.58 15.49 17.52
CA GLN A 472 37.50 14.74 18.18
C GLN A 472 37.86 13.28 18.47
N ARG A 473 38.70 12.65 17.65
CA ARG A 473 39.15 11.26 17.86
C ARG A 473 40.32 11.12 18.84
N HIS A 474 41.01 12.22 19.14
CA HIS A 474 42.22 12.24 19.96
C HIS A 474 41.99 12.86 21.34
N ILE A 475 40.99 13.73 21.47
CA ILE A 475 40.59 14.35 22.72
C ILE A 475 39.33 13.63 23.23
N SER A 476 39.49 12.83 24.28
CA SER A 476 38.44 11.93 24.80
C SER A 476 37.17 12.66 25.25
N TRP A 477 37.28 13.87 25.78
CA TRP A 477 36.13 14.67 26.23
C TRP A 477 35.41 15.42 25.10
N LEU A 478 36.08 15.67 23.97
CA LEU A 478 35.58 16.54 22.92
C LEU A 478 34.26 16.04 22.28
N PRO A 479 34.05 14.74 22.02
CA PRO A 479 32.75 14.24 21.57
C PRO A 479 31.60 14.58 22.51
N HIS A 480 31.82 14.47 23.83
CA HIS A 480 30.80 14.76 24.83
C HIS A 480 30.51 16.26 24.90
N PHE A 481 31.56 17.08 24.88
CA PHE A 481 31.42 18.54 24.83
C PHE A 481 30.62 19.01 23.61
N LEU A 482 30.92 18.46 22.42
CA LEU A 482 30.18 18.79 21.19
C LEU A 482 28.71 18.36 21.26
N HIS A 483 28.41 17.25 21.95
CA HIS A 483 27.04 16.79 22.16
C HIS A 483 26.25 17.71 23.10
N LEU A 484 26.87 18.20 24.17
CA LEU A 484 26.23 19.14 25.11
C LEU A 484 25.95 20.49 24.44
N LEU A 485 26.86 20.98 23.61
CA LEU A 485 26.70 22.25 22.90
C LEU A 485 25.52 22.33 21.93
N VAL A 486 25.01 21.21 21.45
CA VAL A 486 23.90 21.19 20.49
C VAL A 486 22.55 20.90 21.16
N LYS A 487 22.52 20.71 22.48
CA LYS A 487 21.26 20.56 23.22
C LYS A 487 20.45 21.86 23.18
N GLU A 488 19.17 21.77 22.85
CA GLU A 488 18.28 22.95 22.85
C GLU A 488 18.01 23.48 24.27
N ASP A 489 18.09 22.60 25.27
CA ASP A 489 17.74 22.81 26.67
C ASP A 489 18.95 22.63 27.61
N MET A 490 20.14 23.09 27.19
CA MET A 490 21.35 22.99 28.01
C MET A 490 21.12 23.62 29.39
N ASP A 491 21.35 22.83 30.45
CA ASP A 491 21.13 23.21 31.84
C ASP A 491 22.43 23.68 32.54
N LYS A 492 22.30 24.06 33.81
CA LYS A 492 23.45 24.54 34.62
C LYS A 492 24.50 23.44 34.86
N GLN A 493 24.11 22.17 34.95
CA GLN A 493 25.09 21.09 35.15
C GLN A 493 25.90 20.87 33.87
N ASP A 494 25.23 20.89 32.72
CA ASP A 494 25.84 20.82 31.40
C ASP A 494 26.79 22.02 31.18
N GLU A 495 26.39 23.24 31.57
CA GLU A 495 27.26 24.43 31.57
C GLU A 495 28.55 24.20 32.35
N VAL A 496 28.45 23.72 33.61
CA VAL A 496 29.61 23.49 34.47
C VAL A 496 30.56 22.45 33.88
N ARG A 497 30.03 21.36 33.30
CA ARG A 497 30.86 20.35 32.62
C ARG A 497 31.59 20.95 31.42
N CYS A 498 30.90 21.73 30.60
CA CYS A 498 31.51 22.40 29.45
C CYS A 498 32.58 23.42 29.89
N GLN A 499 32.35 24.17 30.97
CA GLN A 499 33.32 25.09 31.55
C GLN A 499 34.57 24.36 32.06
N GLN A 500 34.42 23.19 32.69
CA GLN A 500 35.56 22.37 33.13
C GLN A 500 36.46 21.98 31.95
N HIS A 501 35.88 21.55 30.82
CA HIS A 501 36.64 21.21 29.61
C HIS A 501 37.32 22.42 28.96
N ILE A 502 36.65 23.58 28.90
CA ILE A 502 37.25 24.83 28.41
C ILE A 502 38.43 25.24 29.30
N HIS A 503 38.31 25.09 30.61
CA HIS A 503 39.39 25.42 31.54
C HIS A 503 40.58 24.45 31.44
N GLU A 504 40.31 23.15 31.22
CA GLU A 504 41.34 22.15 30.93
C GLU A 504 42.10 22.45 29.62
N LEU A 505 41.37 22.92 28.60
CA LEU A 505 41.95 23.37 27.35
C LEU A 505 42.87 24.59 27.56
N TYR A 506 42.44 25.56 28.38
CA TYR A 506 43.25 26.72 28.74
C TYR A 506 44.54 26.32 29.49
N LYS A 507 44.44 25.40 30.46
CA LYS A 507 45.62 24.89 31.17
C LYS A 507 46.63 24.26 30.20
N SER A 508 46.17 23.40 29.31
CA SER A 508 47.03 22.74 28.31
C SER A 508 47.68 23.77 27.36
N ALA A 509 46.91 24.76 26.92
CA ALA A 509 47.41 25.85 26.09
C ALA A 509 48.48 26.70 26.79
N SER A 510 48.30 26.98 28.09
CA SER A 510 49.25 27.79 28.89
C SER A 510 50.58 27.08 29.16
N ARG A 511 50.57 25.73 29.23
CA ARG A 511 51.79 24.91 29.34
C ARG A 511 52.55 24.78 28.03
N GLY A 512 51.93 25.13 26.91
CA GLY A 512 52.50 24.94 25.58
C GLY A 512 52.39 23.50 25.06
N ASP A 513 51.45 22.71 25.60
CA ASP A 513 51.24 21.31 25.19
C ASP A 513 50.79 21.27 23.72
N VAL A 514 51.44 20.47 22.87
CA VAL A 514 51.07 20.38 21.44
C VAL A 514 49.76 19.62 21.28
N LEU A 515 48.84 20.12 20.44
CA LEU A 515 47.59 19.42 20.15
C LEU A 515 47.86 18.12 19.37
N PRO A 516 47.13 17.02 19.65
CA PRO A 516 47.40 15.70 19.08
C PRO A 516 46.88 15.58 17.64
N PHE A 517 47.51 16.29 16.70
CA PHE A 517 47.28 16.10 15.27
C PHE A 517 47.98 14.84 14.79
N THR A 518 47.28 13.99 14.04
CA THR A 518 47.93 12.88 13.33
C THR A 518 48.55 13.40 12.04
N HIS A 519 49.76 12.93 11.71
CA HIS A 519 50.45 13.27 10.46
C HIS A 519 49.57 12.87 9.26
N THR A 520 48.79 13.83 8.77
CA THR A 520 47.93 13.66 7.60
C THR A 520 48.47 14.57 6.50
N ASN A 521 48.58 14.02 5.29
CA ASN A 521 49.27 14.56 4.10
C ASN A 521 48.59 15.82 3.48
N GLY A 522 48.01 16.70 4.28
CA GLY A 522 47.44 17.97 3.86
C GLY A 522 48.40 19.12 4.16
N ALA A 523 49.05 19.66 3.13
CA ALA A 523 50.05 20.73 3.23
C ALA A 523 49.55 22.09 3.83
N ARG A 524 48.30 22.18 4.33
CA ARG A 524 47.75 23.44 4.88
C ARG A 524 47.87 23.61 6.39
N LEU A 525 48.18 22.55 7.16
CA LEU A 525 48.27 22.63 8.62
C LEU A 525 49.67 22.29 9.16
N LYS A 526 50.74 22.57 8.39
CA LYS A 526 52.09 22.74 8.96
C LYS A 526 52.17 24.02 9.81
N LEU A 527 51.30 24.16 10.82
CA LEU A 527 51.41 25.21 11.83
C LEU A 527 52.35 24.70 12.91
N SER A 528 53.63 25.04 12.75
CA SER A 528 54.74 24.60 13.61
C SER A 528 54.73 25.21 15.02
N LYS A 529 53.74 26.02 15.40
CA LYS A 529 53.68 26.71 16.69
C LYS A 529 52.40 26.34 17.43
N ALA A 530 52.52 25.67 18.57
CA ALA A 530 51.40 25.25 19.43
C ALA A 530 50.41 26.40 19.72
N LYS A 531 50.94 27.61 19.94
CA LYS A 531 50.14 28.82 20.18
C LYS A 531 49.15 29.13 19.04
N ASP A 532 49.56 28.98 17.78
CA ASP A 532 48.71 29.25 16.63
C ASP A 532 47.61 28.18 16.47
N GLN A 533 47.92 26.93 16.85
CA GLN A 533 46.94 25.84 16.81
C GLN A 533 45.81 26.07 17.83
N TYR A 534 46.15 26.44 19.07
CA TYR A 534 45.14 26.80 20.07
C TYR A 534 44.34 28.04 19.66
N ARG A 535 44.98 29.03 19.03
CA ARG A 535 44.31 30.23 18.52
C ARG A 535 43.17 29.86 17.56
N LEU A 536 43.45 29.00 16.59
CA LEU A 536 42.45 28.56 15.62
C LEU A 536 41.39 27.66 16.26
N LEU A 537 41.78 26.78 17.19
CA LEU A 537 40.85 25.93 17.95
C LEU A 537 39.85 26.78 18.75
N TYR A 538 40.32 27.79 19.48
CA TYR A 538 39.46 28.70 20.23
C TYR A 538 38.49 29.47 19.33
N ARG A 539 38.96 29.93 18.18
CA ARG A 539 38.12 30.64 17.20
C ARG A 539 37.01 29.73 16.65
N GLU A 540 37.34 28.49 16.31
CA GLU A 540 36.34 27.52 15.83
C GLU A 540 35.34 27.16 16.94
N LEU A 541 35.82 27.00 18.17
CA LEU A 541 34.98 26.73 19.33
C LEU A 541 34.00 27.86 19.63
N GLU A 542 34.47 29.11 19.60
CA GLU A 542 33.63 30.29 19.77
C GLU A 542 32.54 30.35 18.71
N GLN A 543 32.90 30.14 17.44
CA GLN A 543 31.94 30.12 16.35
C GLN A 543 30.88 29.03 16.54
N LEU A 544 31.28 27.83 16.98
CA LEU A 544 30.34 26.74 17.25
C LEU A 544 29.39 27.07 18.40
N ILE A 545 29.90 27.65 19.50
CA ILE A 545 29.05 28.04 20.64
C ILE A 545 28.08 29.14 20.21
N GLN A 546 28.56 30.14 19.47
CA GLN A 546 27.75 31.25 18.98
C GLN A 546 26.62 30.76 18.07
N LEU A 547 26.89 29.77 17.21
CA LEU A 547 25.87 29.16 16.36
C LEU A 547 24.80 28.42 17.16
N ASN A 548 25.12 27.88 18.34
CA ASN A 548 24.19 27.11 19.17
C ASN A 548 23.69 27.88 20.41
N ALA A 549 23.95 29.18 20.51
CA ALA A 549 23.64 29.99 21.71
C ALA A 549 22.13 30.27 21.89
N THR A 550 21.35 29.23 22.22
CA THR A 550 19.89 29.29 22.39
C THR A 550 19.47 29.56 23.83
N THR A 551 20.24 29.09 24.82
CA THR A 551 19.93 29.26 26.26
C THR A 551 20.89 30.26 26.92
N MET A 552 20.52 30.78 28.10
CA MET A 552 21.43 31.62 28.91
C MET A 552 22.73 30.89 29.26
N HIS A 553 22.65 29.57 29.49
CA HIS A 553 23.82 28.73 29.76
C HIS A 553 24.82 28.71 28.59
N HIS A 554 24.34 28.71 27.34
CA HIS A 554 25.23 28.81 26.18
C HIS A 554 25.90 30.18 26.08
N LYS A 555 25.18 31.25 26.44
CA LYS A 555 25.73 32.61 26.46
C LYS A 555 26.81 32.76 27.52
N ASN A 556 26.61 32.22 28.72
CA ASN A 556 27.63 32.21 29.77
C ASN A 556 28.89 31.45 29.32
N LEU A 557 28.72 30.31 28.64
CA LEU A 557 29.83 29.55 28.08
C LEU A 557 30.64 30.37 27.05
N LEU A 558 29.93 31.10 26.18
CA LEU A 558 30.54 31.98 25.18
C LEU A 558 31.38 33.09 25.85
N GLU A 559 30.82 33.75 26.86
CA GLU A 559 31.51 34.80 27.64
C GLU A 559 32.75 34.25 28.35
N SER A 560 32.65 33.05 28.95
CA SER A 560 33.77 32.37 29.59
C SER A 560 34.89 32.07 28.58
N LEU A 561 34.54 31.61 27.38
CA LEU A 561 35.52 31.32 26.33
C LEU A 561 36.20 32.60 25.83
N GLN A 562 35.42 33.67 25.60
CA GLN A 562 35.94 34.96 25.15
C GLN A 562 36.91 35.57 26.17
N SER A 563 36.59 35.48 27.46
CA SER A 563 37.45 35.95 28.56
C SER A 563 38.78 35.19 28.61
N LEU A 564 38.75 33.87 28.44
CA LEU A 564 39.97 33.04 28.41
C LEU A 564 40.81 33.30 27.17
N ARG A 565 40.18 33.56 26.02
CA ARG A 565 40.89 33.94 24.79
C ARG A 565 41.61 35.28 24.94
N ALA A 566 40.96 36.26 25.57
CA ALA A 566 41.59 37.54 25.90
C ALA A 566 42.80 37.36 26.83
N ALA A 567 42.67 36.51 27.86
CA ALA A 567 43.78 36.18 28.77
C ALA A 567 44.94 35.44 28.10
N TYR A 568 44.66 34.61 27.08
CA TYR A 568 45.69 33.89 26.30
C TYR A 568 46.41 34.77 25.26
N GLY A 569 46.03 36.04 25.12
CA GLY A 569 46.65 37.01 24.21
C GLY A 569 46.11 36.99 22.78
N ASP A 570 44.86 36.53 22.58
CA ASP A 570 44.14 36.58 21.31
C ASP A 570 42.84 37.41 21.44
N ALA A 571 42.98 38.69 21.81
CA ALA A 571 41.84 39.59 21.90
C ALA A 571 41.31 39.97 20.50
N PRO A 572 39.98 40.03 20.27
CA PRO A 572 39.43 40.31 18.96
C PRO A 572 39.64 41.79 18.58
N LEU A 573 40.20 42.03 17.39
CA LEU A 573 39.90 43.27 16.66
C LEU A 573 38.42 43.21 16.30
N LYS A 574 37.68 44.30 16.59
CA LYS A 574 36.24 44.52 16.39
C LYS A 574 35.52 43.52 15.47
N SER A 575 34.42 42.98 15.98
CA SER A 575 33.47 42.10 15.30
C SER A 575 33.10 42.57 13.88
N GLU A 576 33.76 42.02 12.87
CA GLU A 576 33.21 41.93 11.52
C GLU A 576 32.05 40.92 11.53
N PRO A 577 30.95 41.15 10.80
CA PRO A 577 29.79 40.29 10.83
C PRO A 577 30.15 38.91 10.30
N GLY A 578 29.97 37.87 11.12
CA GLY A 578 30.42 36.49 10.93
C GLY A 578 29.86 35.71 9.73
N ALA A 579 29.34 36.38 8.70
CA ALA A 579 28.79 35.76 7.49
C ALA A 579 29.85 35.46 6.41
N SER A 580 30.93 36.27 6.31
CA SER A 580 31.87 36.19 5.18
C SER A 580 32.90 35.04 5.27
N LEU A 581 33.25 34.58 6.48
CA LEU A 581 34.25 33.52 6.69
C LEU A 581 33.67 32.10 6.68
N LEU A 582 32.35 31.93 6.77
CA LEU A 582 31.72 30.63 6.56
C LEU A 582 31.95 30.14 5.13
N ARG A 583 31.90 31.03 4.13
CA ARG A 583 32.20 30.65 2.73
C ARG A 583 33.55 29.96 2.58
N SER A 584 34.60 30.40 3.25
CA SER A 584 35.94 29.83 3.03
C SER A 584 36.15 28.42 3.61
N TYR A 585 35.31 27.99 4.57
CA TYR A 585 35.42 26.66 5.21
C TYR A 585 34.25 25.72 4.89
N THR A 586 33.14 26.26 4.38
CA THR A 586 31.97 25.50 3.93
C THR A 586 31.78 25.54 2.41
N GLU A 587 32.67 26.20 1.65
CA GLU A 587 32.65 26.09 0.20
C GLU A 587 32.87 24.63 -0.19
N SER A 588 31.76 24.02 -0.57
CA SER A 588 31.73 22.76 -1.24
C SER A 588 32.61 22.88 -2.49
N PRO A 589 33.50 21.91 -2.76
CA PRO A 589 34.20 21.82 -4.05
C PRO A 589 33.23 21.64 -5.24
N LEU A 590 31.92 21.65 -5.01
CA LEU A 590 30.83 21.63 -6.00
C LEU A 590 30.31 23.02 -6.39
N SER A 591 30.80 24.12 -5.82
CA SER A 591 30.37 25.47 -6.23
C SER A 591 31.02 25.81 -7.57
N PRO A 592 30.25 26.16 -8.63
CA PRO A 592 30.84 26.54 -9.90
C PRO A 592 31.63 27.83 -9.70
N GLU A 593 32.90 27.85 -10.16
CA GLU A 593 33.70 29.07 -10.14
C GLU A 593 32.93 30.19 -10.84
N ARG A 594 32.66 31.24 -10.09
CA ARG A 594 31.99 32.44 -10.59
C ARG A 594 32.97 33.10 -11.57
N LEU A 595 32.68 32.97 -12.87
CA LEU A 595 33.35 33.72 -13.93
C LEU A 595 33.05 35.22 -13.73
N GLU A 596 33.93 35.93 -13.03
CA GLU A 596 33.98 37.40 -13.07
C GLU A 596 35.05 37.83 -14.10
N PRO A 597 34.81 38.91 -14.86
CA PRO A 597 35.55 39.21 -16.09
C PRO A 597 36.86 39.91 -15.77
N ASN A 598 37.99 39.22 -15.93
CA ASN A 598 39.30 39.87 -15.91
C ASN A 598 39.66 40.41 -17.30
N SER A 599 39.58 41.73 -17.41
CA SER A 599 40.20 42.53 -18.46
C SER A 599 41.73 42.48 -18.37
N SER A 600 42.34 42.33 -19.56
CA SER A 600 43.72 42.63 -19.96
C SER A 600 44.82 41.56 -19.73
N GLY A 601 45.43 41.16 -20.86
CA GLY A 601 46.90 41.13 -20.95
C GLY A 601 47.60 39.78 -21.20
N SER A 602 47.45 39.24 -22.43
CA SER A 602 48.48 38.60 -23.28
C SER A 602 49.60 37.73 -22.67
N ALA A 603 49.64 36.43 -23.04
CA ALA A 603 50.55 35.87 -24.08
C ALA A 603 50.95 34.39 -23.84
N SER A 604 50.64 33.57 -24.86
CA SER A 604 51.38 32.43 -25.43
C SER A 604 51.82 31.22 -24.58
N GLY A 605 51.41 30.02 -25.03
CA GLY A 605 52.10 28.76 -24.73
C GLY A 605 51.30 27.49 -25.06
N SER A 606 51.32 27.07 -26.33
CA SER A 606 50.77 25.81 -26.84
C SER A 606 51.59 24.56 -26.45
N SER A 607 50.96 23.41 -26.19
CA SER A 607 51.18 22.14 -26.94
C SER A 607 50.53 20.87 -26.33
N ASN A 608 49.83 20.17 -27.23
CA ASN A 608 49.70 18.72 -27.48
C ASN A 608 49.09 17.70 -26.48
N SER A 609 47.97 17.14 -26.99
CA SER A 609 47.47 15.75 -26.99
C SER A 609 48.48 14.60 -26.89
N ASN A 610 48.19 13.57 -26.07
CA ASN A 610 47.63 12.27 -26.50
C ASN A 610 47.68 11.18 -25.40
N SER A 611 46.61 10.38 -25.38
CA SER A 611 46.48 8.94 -25.02
C SER A 611 47.03 8.37 -23.69
N LEU A 612 46.17 7.65 -22.95
CA LEU A 612 46.20 6.18 -22.90
C LEU A 612 45.11 5.60 -22.00
N LEU A 613 44.29 4.77 -22.63
CA LEU A 613 43.43 3.76 -22.05
C LEU A 613 44.26 2.72 -21.29
N LYS A 614 43.83 2.30 -20.10
CA LYS A 614 43.81 0.87 -19.71
C LYS A 614 43.02 0.65 -18.42
N ALA A 615 41.94 -0.11 -18.60
CA ALA A 615 41.19 -0.79 -17.56
C ALA A 615 42.11 -1.69 -16.72
N SER A 616 41.91 -1.68 -15.40
CA SER A 616 42.33 -2.80 -14.56
C SER A 616 41.25 -3.13 -13.54
N LYS A 617 40.72 -4.32 -13.75
CA LYS A 617 39.71 -5.04 -12.98
C LYS A 617 40.37 -5.55 -11.70
N ARG A 618 40.07 -4.97 -10.54
CA ARG A 618 40.39 -5.60 -9.24
C ARG A 618 39.17 -5.66 -8.35
N ARG A 619 38.75 -6.91 -8.11
CA ARG A 619 37.81 -7.37 -7.10
C ARG A 619 38.25 -6.86 -5.72
N MET A 620 37.33 -6.25 -4.97
CA MET A 620 37.43 -6.12 -3.52
C MET A 620 36.24 -6.84 -2.90
N SER A 621 36.53 -8.02 -2.37
CA SER A 621 35.69 -8.77 -1.45
C SER A 621 35.86 -8.22 -0.03
N SER A 622 34.77 -8.29 0.74
CA SER A 622 34.66 -8.12 2.20
C SER A 622 34.66 -6.69 2.76
N CYS A 623 33.45 -6.16 2.94
CA CYS A 623 33.07 -5.50 4.20
C CYS A 623 31.55 -5.57 4.31
N GLY A 624 31.05 -6.35 5.27
CA GLY A 624 29.62 -6.48 5.54
C GLY A 624 29.08 -5.18 6.12
N GLN A 625 28.54 -4.30 5.27
CA GLN A 625 27.71 -3.18 5.71
C GLN A 625 26.31 -3.38 5.16
N ARG A 626 25.35 -3.63 6.07
CA ARG A 626 23.93 -3.67 5.73
C ARG A 626 23.54 -2.33 5.12
N SER A 627 22.90 -2.35 3.96
CA SER A 627 22.44 -1.12 3.32
C SER A 627 21.35 -0.45 4.18
N LEU A 628 21.14 0.85 3.97
CA LEU A 628 20.10 1.60 4.69
C LEU A 628 18.70 1.01 4.44
N LEU A 629 18.49 0.43 3.26
CA LEU A 629 17.27 -0.32 2.93
C LEU A 629 17.21 -1.66 3.66
N ASP A 630 18.30 -2.42 3.81
CA ASP A 630 18.29 -3.64 4.65
C ASP A 630 17.92 -3.33 6.10
N ILE A 631 18.33 -2.17 6.60
CA ILE A 631 17.95 -1.68 7.93
C ILE A 631 16.47 -1.29 7.97
N ILE A 632 15.93 -0.67 6.92
CA ILE A 632 14.50 -0.36 6.79
C ILE A 632 13.68 -1.65 6.68
N SER A 633 13.99 -2.54 5.74
CA SER A 633 13.32 -3.83 5.55
C SER A 633 13.44 -4.75 6.76
N SER A 634 14.53 -4.68 7.53
CA SER A 634 14.64 -5.38 8.82
C SER A 634 13.81 -4.72 9.92
N ALA A 635 13.70 -3.39 9.93
CA ALA A 635 12.84 -2.65 10.85
C ALA A 635 11.36 -2.86 10.53
N GLU A 636 10.99 -2.93 9.25
CA GLU A 636 9.64 -3.24 8.79
C GLU A 636 9.25 -4.68 9.14
N ARG A 637 10.14 -5.66 8.93
CA ARG A 637 9.95 -7.05 9.39
C ARG A 637 9.79 -7.19 10.91
N SER A 638 10.35 -6.28 11.69
CA SER A 638 10.17 -6.28 13.15
C SER A 638 8.96 -5.47 13.61
N GLN A 639 8.38 -4.62 12.74
CA GLN A 639 7.11 -3.93 12.99
C GLN A 639 5.88 -4.72 12.52
N SER A 640 6.00 -5.58 11.50
CA SER A 640 4.91 -6.48 11.08
C SER A 640 4.48 -7.43 12.21
N ASN A 641 5.42 -7.80 13.09
CA ASN A 641 5.15 -8.61 14.28
C ASN A 641 4.46 -7.86 15.44
N LYS A 642 4.22 -6.54 15.32
CA LYS A 642 3.64 -5.70 16.39
C LYS A 642 2.21 -5.22 16.09
N ARG A 643 1.51 -5.83 15.13
CA ARG A 643 0.10 -5.50 14.86
C ARG A 643 -0.85 -6.25 15.80
N LEU A 644 -1.95 -5.56 16.11
CA LEU A 644 -3.10 -6.05 16.86
C LEU A 644 -3.63 -7.34 16.24
N ASP A 645 -3.93 -8.31 17.12
CA ASP A 645 -4.44 -9.64 16.75
C ASP A 645 -5.74 -9.53 15.92
N PHE A 646 -6.14 -10.60 15.22
CA PHE A 646 -7.39 -10.59 14.46
C PHE A 646 -8.58 -10.25 15.38
N SER A 647 -9.53 -9.44 14.91
CA SER A 647 -10.61 -8.88 15.75
C SER A 647 -11.37 -9.93 16.57
N GLY A 648 -11.51 -11.16 16.06
CA GLY A 648 -12.11 -12.27 16.81
C GLY A 648 -11.35 -12.66 18.08
N ARG A 649 -10.01 -12.54 18.10
CA ARG A 649 -9.18 -12.77 19.31
C ARG A 649 -9.17 -11.58 20.25
N LEU A 650 -9.21 -10.35 19.71
CA LEU A 650 -9.28 -9.14 20.54
C LEU A 650 -10.57 -9.04 21.37
N CYS A 651 -11.66 -9.67 20.89
CA CYS A 651 -12.94 -9.74 21.59
C CYS A 651 -13.12 -11.02 22.45
N THR A 652 -12.13 -11.93 22.49
CA THR A 652 -12.22 -13.18 23.26
C THR A 652 -11.53 -13.00 24.62
N PRO A 653 -12.18 -13.34 25.75
CA PRO A 653 -11.58 -13.24 27.09
C PRO A 653 -10.26 -14.02 27.22
N LEU A 654 -9.30 -13.48 27.99
CA LEU A 654 -8.02 -14.14 28.27
C LEU A 654 -8.24 -15.58 28.79
N GLY A 655 -7.65 -16.55 28.09
CA GLY A 655 -7.75 -17.99 28.42
C GLY A 655 -8.76 -18.78 27.58
N GLN A 656 -9.54 -18.13 26.71
CA GLN A 656 -10.46 -18.83 25.79
C GLN A 656 -9.91 -18.90 24.36
N VAL A 657 -10.19 -20.01 23.67
CA VAL A 657 -9.85 -20.19 22.26
C VAL A 657 -10.88 -19.45 21.41
N ALA A 658 -10.43 -18.44 20.66
CA ALA A 658 -11.31 -17.67 19.77
C ALA A 658 -11.95 -18.59 18.72
N LYS A 659 -13.28 -18.71 18.75
CA LYS A 659 -14.05 -19.41 17.72
C LYS A 659 -14.23 -18.48 16.53
N LEU A 660 -13.60 -18.82 15.40
CA LEU A 660 -13.73 -18.10 14.13
C LEU A 660 -15.17 -18.13 13.58
N TYR A 661 -15.96 -19.11 14.00
CA TYR A 661 -17.38 -19.25 13.68
C TYR A 661 -18.11 -19.81 14.91
N PRO A 662 -18.78 -18.99 15.73
CA PRO A 662 -19.46 -19.45 16.95
C PRO A 662 -20.52 -20.53 16.68
N ASP A 663 -21.13 -20.50 15.48
CA ASP A 663 -22.25 -21.34 15.09
C ASP A 663 -21.87 -22.54 14.21
N PHE A 664 -20.58 -22.66 13.83
CA PHE A 664 -20.11 -23.76 13.00
C PHE A 664 -19.64 -24.90 13.92
N GLY A 665 -20.48 -25.93 14.07
CA GLY A 665 -20.19 -27.14 14.86
C GLY A 665 -21.04 -27.34 16.12
N ASN A 666 -21.99 -26.45 16.42
CA ASN A 666 -22.93 -26.61 17.54
C ASN A 666 -24.26 -27.30 17.16
N LYS A 667 -24.33 -28.03 16.03
CA LYS A 667 -25.54 -28.77 15.62
C LYS A 667 -25.65 -30.20 16.16
N ASP A 668 -24.71 -30.67 16.97
CA ASP A 668 -24.76 -32.02 17.56
C ASP A 668 -24.60 -31.99 19.08
N LYS A 669 -25.57 -31.40 19.81
CA LYS A 669 -25.80 -31.71 21.24
C LYS A 669 -27.14 -31.27 21.86
N ASP A 670 -28.09 -30.71 21.09
CA ASP A 670 -29.43 -30.36 21.60
C ASP A 670 -30.53 -31.29 21.06
N THR A 671 -30.28 -32.60 21.12
CA THR A 671 -31.34 -33.61 21.00
C THR A 671 -30.98 -34.80 21.87
N VAL A 672 -31.91 -35.17 22.76
CA VAL A 672 -31.96 -36.31 23.69
C VAL A 672 -31.91 -35.89 25.17
N ALA A 673 -33.05 -35.42 25.67
CA ALA A 673 -33.60 -35.77 26.99
C ALA A 673 -35.02 -35.16 27.14
N SER A 674 -35.99 -35.71 26.40
CA SER A 674 -37.40 -35.63 26.80
C SER A 674 -37.73 -36.93 27.51
N GLY A 675 -38.10 -36.85 28.79
CA GLY A 675 -38.69 -37.96 29.54
C GLY A 675 -38.55 -37.85 31.05
N ALA A 676 -39.41 -37.05 31.70
CA ALA A 676 -40.32 -37.50 32.78
C ALA A 676 -40.75 -36.37 33.74
N SER A 677 -42.08 -36.22 33.82
CA SER A 677 -42.93 -35.81 34.96
C SER A 677 -42.70 -34.49 35.71
N ILE A 678 -43.50 -33.49 35.34
CA ILE A 678 -44.50 -32.76 36.16
C ILE A 678 -44.44 -33.00 37.69
N THR A 679 -44.09 -31.97 38.47
CA THR A 679 -44.92 -31.32 39.52
C THR A 679 -44.13 -30.20 40.21
N PRO A 680 -44.74 -29.04 40.54
CA PRO A 680 -44.05 -27.94 41.22
C PRO A 680 -44.31 -27.98 42.73
N ASN A 681 -43.30 -27.74 43.56
CA ASN A 681 -43.57 -27.30 44.92
C ASN A 681 -42.51 -26.34 45.48
N VAL A 682 -43.04 -25.33 46.15
CA VAL A 682 -42.40 -24.21 46.83
C VAL A 682 -42.05 -24.63 48.27
N LYS A 683 -40.85 -24.26 48.75
CA LYS A 683 -40.46 -23.88 50.13
C LYS A 683 -38.93 -23.85 50.20
N GLU A 684 -38.26 -22.72 50.43
CA GLU A 684 -38.12 -21.91 51.65
C GLU A 684 -37.17 -22.54 52.70
N GLU A 685 -36.35 -21.66 53.31
CA GLU A 685 -35.32 -21.85 54.37
C GLU A 685 -33.91 -22.34 53.95
N SER A 686 -32.82 -21.94 54.60
CA SER A 686 -32.43 -20.78 55.40
C SER A 686 -30.92 -20.90 55.66
N VAL A 687 -30.27 -19.75 55.80
CA VAL A 687 -28.97 -19.44 56.41
C VAL A 687 -28.43 -20.48 57.42
N ARG A 688 -27.19 -20.98 57.19
CA ARG A 688 -26.01 -20.94 58.10
C ARG A 688 -24.91 -21.91 57.64
N SER A 689 -23.79 -21.36 57.19
CA SER A 689 -22.40 -21.65 57.62
C SER A 689 -21.46 -20.72 56.87
#